data_AF-A0A1B7NVA2-F1
#
_entry.id   AF-A0A1B7NVA2-F1
#
_cell.length_a   1.000
_cell.length_b   1.000
_cell.length_c   1.000
_cell.angle_alpha   90.00
_cell.angle_beta   90.00
_cell.angle_gamma   90.00
#
_symmetry.space_group_name_H-M   'P 1'
#
loop_
_entity.id
_entity.type
_entity.pdbx_description
1 polymer ?
#
loop_
_entity_poly.entity_id
_entity_poly.type
_entity_poly.pdbx_seq_one_letter_code
_entity_poly.pdbx_strand_id
1 'polypeptide(L)'
;MGALLYDWHTQLMSRIKEELEKIEESEKKSRMLPADSQRVEISPYLRAIKTDKLAALTILSTFNALNKSGVDKGVKLTGLVMYLGKAIYDEFIAMQLRELEKKTRSAKKTSALIDKLVHKGTRKAQVQWQRIIAKFEQSQRPVDWSPIVQAKIGACLASMLLSTATVPVPTKDSHTNITNLTDQAAFRRVYQLERGFRVGYVHANDYIVEKLKREPLGELLAKHLPMVCPPRPWTGARSGGFLEYPSAVMRVKQGDISQLSYVETAAARGDLDTVFAGLTVLGKTGWKINQGVLNVMLEAWNTGEEIANLAPENPNVIIPEKPETDDRDILRDYYRAKTHAANTRTGYHSQRCFQNFQLEIARAYRNETFYLPHNLDFRGRAYPMPPYFNQMGADHCRGLLLFSKGRELGTSGLRWLKIHLANVFGFDKASFQEREQFSMDHLEDIRDSAINGLKGKKWWLDAADPFQCLAACMELTNAMALEDPTKFVSHLPVHQDGSCNGLQHYAALGGDIIGAQQVNLEPSDRPSDIYTGVAEHVKQSIKKDAADGDETAKLLEDKITRKIVKQTVMTNVYGVTFLGAIRQVRKQLVDHYPDLFHSGVAGQCATYIARKIFVALGSMFTGAHDIQFWLGDCANRISQSLSPEQIEALADEENLKVVGRFRGAKKLAKNIKDPKSHFKSTVVWTTPLKLPVAQPYRDAACVKVFSDLQQLSIRNPQASDVVNKRKQLQAFPPNFVHSLDATHMFLSAVKCDELGLSFSAVHDSFWTHAADIDTMNRVLRDAFVRMHSEDIIQRLASEFKTRYANHMYLAHVQPGTPLAKEISKWRKAVKSTNSKRAQLDELVNEYKRLKLLRSKDPKLQAQGREMVTAGKIVAEFADAESSLASMQSLGVAGIGQIPADVSEASKGDRVMTSGDPLDELEETLVGDAFEADAAEASSKPDELSMDEGVEDTASPKPKKAKSKPPPLWVWLPLTFRSIPAKGEFDVKRLKESEYFFS
;
A
#
# COMPACT_ATOMS: atom_id res chain seq x y z
N MET A 1 26.04 -10.15 24.57
CA MET A 1 25.78 -10.80 23.25
C MET A 1 26.95 -10.71 22.26
N GLY A 2 27.71 -9.61 22.23
CA GLY A 2 28.79 -9.38 21.23
C GLY A 2 29.81 -10.52 21.06
N ALA A 3 30.23 -11.17 22.16
CA ALA A 3 31.18 -12.30 22.07
C ALA A 3 30.64 -13.49 21.25
N LEU A 4 29.34 -13.82 21.39
CA LEU A 4 28.70 -14.88 20.59
C LEU A 4 28.62 -14.49 19.12
N LEU A 5 28.30 -13.23 18.82
CA LEU A 5 28.22 -12.73 17.44
C LEU A 5 29.59 -12.79 16.74
N TYR A 6 30.66 -12.47 17.47
CA TYR A 6 32.03 -12.53 16.94
C TYR A 6 32.49 -13.97 16.66
N ASP A 7 32.15 -14.91 17.54
CA ASP A 7 32.43 -16.33 17.34
C ASP A 7 31.67 -16.87 16.12
N TRP A 8 30.37 -16.60 16.02
CA TRP A 8 29.56 -17.00 14.86
C TRP A 8 30.06 -16.38 13.56
N HIS A 9 30.51 -15.11 13.61
CA HIS A 9 31.09 -14.44 12.45
C HIS A 9 32.37 -15.14 11.97
N THR A 10 33.26 -15.49 12.89
CA THR A 10 34.51 -16.21 12.58
C THR A 10 34.25 -17.58 11.97
N GLN A 11 33.34 -18.35 12.57
CA GLN A 11 32.98 -19.68 12.08
C GLN A 11 32.27 -19.61 10.72
N LEU A 12 31.33 -18.68 10.56
CA LEU A 12 30.62 -18.49 9.29
C LEU A 12 31.57 -18.03 8.17
N MET A 13 32.54 -17.15 8.47
CA MET A 13 33.58 -16.78 7.52
C MET A 13 34.38 -17.98 7.03
N SER A 14 34.79 -18.87 7.94
CA SER A 14 35.49 -20.11 7.57
C SER A 14 34.62 -20.97 6.66
N ARG A 15 33.35 -21.14 7.02
CA ARG A 15 32.41 -21.95 6.25
C ARG A 15 32.14 -21.39 4.84
N ILE A 16 32.05 -20.07 4.70
CA ILE A 16 31.88 -19.42 3.38
C ILE A 16 33.13 -19.66 2.51
N LYS A 17 34.34 -19.61 3.08
CA LYS A 17 35.57 -19.91 2.34
C LYS A 17 35.61 -21.36 1.85
N GLU A 18 35.26 -22.32 2.72
CA GLU A 18 35.15 -23.73 2.33
C GLU A 18 34.13 -23.93 1.19
N GLU A 19 33.02 -23.19 1.20
CA GLU A 19 32.03 -23.31 0.12
C GLU A 19 32.54 -22.70 -1.19
N LEU A 20 33.30 -21.60 -1.14
CA LEU A 20 33.96 -21.03 -2.33
C LEU A 20 35.00 -22.00 -2.92
N GLU A 21 35.74 -22.73 -2.10
CA GLU A 21 36.67 -23.78 -2.55
C GLU A 21 35.92 -24.93 -3.24
N LYS A 22 34.81 -25.40 -2.66
CA LYS A 22 33.96 -26.42 -3.31
C LYS A 22 33.36 -25.94 -4.62
N ILE A 23 33.01 -24.65 -4.71
CA ILE A 23 32.54 -24.04 -5.96
C ILE A 23 33.64 -24.12 -7.02
N GLU A 24 34.90 -23.79 -6.69
CA GLU A 24 36.03 -23.92 -7.61
C GLU A 24 36.27 -25.36 -8.07
N GLU A 25 36.10 -26.34 -7.17
CA GLU A 25 36.16 -27.76 -7.53
C GLU A 25 35.02 -28.15 -8.48
N SER A 26 33.78 -27.70 -8.20
CA SER A 26 32.61 -27.94 -9.06
C SER A 26 32.76 -27.30 -10.44
N GLU A 27 33.39 -26.12 -10.55
CA GLU A 27 33.69 -25.44 -11.82
C GLU A 27 34.70 -26.22 -12.68
N LYS A 28 35.59 -27.01 -12.07
CA LYS A 28 36.62 -27.81 -12.76
C LYS A 28 36.11 -29.18 -13.26
N LYS A 29 34.93 -29.64 -12.82
CA LYS A 29 34.39 -30.96 -13.20
C LYS A 29 33.86 -30.97 -14.64
N SER A 30 34.26 -31.97 -15.42
CA SER A 30 33.78 -32.16 -16.81
C SER A 30 32.31 -32.60 -16.90
N ARG A 31 31.78 -33.25 -15.85
CA ARG A 31 30.37 -33.63 -15.72
C ARG A 31 29.81 -33.08 -14.41
N MET A 32 28.85 -32.17 -14.52
CA MET A 32 28.22 -31.53 -13.36
C MET A 32 27.05 -32.36 -12.84
N LEU A 33 27.06 -32.70 -11.55
CA LEU A 33 25.86 -33.19 -10.86
C LEU A 33 24.88 -32.01 -10.64
N PRO A 34 23.59 -32.27 -10.37
CA PRO A 34 22.63 -31.20 -10.08
C PRO A 34 23.07 -30.24 -8.95
N ALA A 35 23.73 -30.77 -7.91
CA ALA A 35 24.30 -29.96 -6.82
C ALA A 35 25.51 -29.11 -7.28
N ASP A 36 26.38 -29.65 -8.15
CA ASP A 36 27.49 -28.89 -8.73
C ASP A 36 26.95 -27.75 -9.60
N SER A 37 25.88 -27.99 -10.38
CA SER A 37 25.23 -26.96 -11.19
C SER A 37 24.65 -25.82 -10.35
N GLN A 38 24.05 -26.13 -9.20
CA GLN A 38 23.52 -25.12 -8.29
C GLN A 38 24.62 -24.27 -7.65
N ARG A 39 25.74 -24.89 -7.27
CA ARG A 39 26.94 -24.20 -6.74
C ARG A 39 27.54 -23.23 -7.75
N VAL A 40 27.69 -23.66 -9.00
CA VAL A 40 28.23 -22.80 -10.06
C VAL A 40 27.28 -21.64 -10.40
N GLU A 41 25.97 -21.85 -10.30
CA GLU A 41 24.99 -20.77 -10.51
C GLU A 41 25.11 -19.65 -9.48
N ILE A 42 25.41 -19.97 -8.21
CA ILE A 42 25.57 -18.97 -7.15
C ILE A 42 26.98 -18.35 -7.07
N SER A 43 27.98 -18.99 -7.68
CA SER A 43 29.40 -18.61 -7.71
C SER A 43 29.66 -17.11 -7.96
N PRO A 44 29.17 -16.49 -9.04
CA PRO A 44 29.49 -15.09 -9.34
C PRO A 44 28.97 -14.13 -8.28
N TYR A 45 27.89 -14.48 -7.58
CA TYR A 45 27.26 -13.62 -6.58
C TYR A 45 27.95 -13.71 -5.22
N LEU A 46 28.38 -14.91 -4.80
CA LEU A 46 29.16 -15.08 -3.56
C LEU A 46 30.56 -14.46 -3.67
N ARG A 47 31.17 -14.48 -4.86
CA ARG A 47 32.48 -13.83 -5.10
C ARG A 47 32.40 -12.29 -5.21
N ALA A 48 31.20 -11.73 -5.37
CA ALA A 48 31.01 -10.29 -5.57
C ALA A 48 31.25 -9.46 -4.30
N ILE A 49 31.12 -10.07 -3.11
CA ILE A 49 31.32 -9.40 -1.81
C ILE A 49 32.36 -10.20 -1.02
N LYS A 50 33.22 -9.49 -0.27
CA LYS A 50 34.22 -10.12 0.62
C LYS A 50 33.54 -11.02 1.67
N THR A 51 34.16 -12.15 1.97
CA THR A 51 33.63 -13.18 2.90
C THR A 51 33.30 -12.64 4.29
N ASP A 52 34.16 -11.76 4.82
CA ASP A 52 33.97 -11.08 6.11
C ASP A 52 32.64 -10.29 6.17
N LYS A 53 32.40 -9.48 5.13
CA LYS A 53 31.18 -8.68 5.02
C LYS A 53 29.96 -9.56 4.77
N LEU A 54 30.07 -10.64 4.00
CA LEU A 54 28.98 -11.61 3.81
C LEU A 54 28.56 -12.27 5.12
N ALA A 55 29.52 -12.69 5.94
CA ALA A 55 29.24 -13.28 7.24
C ALA A 55 28.53 -12.29 8.17
N ALA A 56 29.04 -11.06 8.28
CA ALA A 56 28.44 -10.01 9.11
C ALA A 56 27.00 -9.67 8.66
N LEU A 57 26.79 -9.48 7.35
CA LEU A 57 25.46 -9.20 6.80
C LEU A 57 24.47 -10.33 7.05
N THR A 58 24.91 -11.58 6.96
CA THR A 58 24.06 -12.76 7.18
C THR A 58 23.56 -12.80 8.63
N ILE A 59 24.46 -12.57 9.59
CA ILE A 59 24.12 -12.57 11.02
C ILE A 59 23.18 -11.41 11.36
N LEU A 60 23.55 -10.18 10.99
CA LEU A 60 22.75 -8.98 11.29
C LEU A 60 21.36 -9.04 10.64
N SER A 61 21.29 -9.47 9.38
CA SER A 61 20.02 -9.57 8.67
C SER A 61 19.12 -10.67 9.22
N THR A 62 19.68 -11.77 9.74
CA THR A 62 18.90 -12.83 10.40
C THR A 62 18.26 -12.31 11.68
N PHE A 63 19.01 -11.58 12.52
CA PHE A 63 18.44 -10.95 13.70
C PHE A 63 17.41 -9.87 13.37
N ASN A 64 17.63 -9.07 12.32
CA ASN A 64 16.64 -8.09 11.88
C ASN A 64 15.33 -8.77 11.41
N ALA A 65 15.43 -9.89 10.69
CA ALA A 65 14.26 -10.66 10.26
C ALA A 65 13.51 -11.29 11.44
N LEU A 66 14.23 -11.76 12.47
CA LEU A 66 13.65 -12.29 13.71
C LEU A 66 12.98 -11.20 14.54
N ASN A 67 13.66 -10.07 14.77
CA ASN A 67 13.12 -8.93 15.50
C ASN A 67 11.82 -8.42 14.87
N LYS A 68 11.79 -8.36 13.54
CA LYS A 68 10.59 -7.95 12.79
C LYS A 68 9.42 -8.93 12.92
N SER A 69 9.69 -10.23 13.04
CA SER A 69 8.64 -11.26 13.17
C SER A 69 8.20 -11.50 14.62
N GLY A 70 8.93 -10.96 15.59
CA GLY A 70 8.91 -11.39 16.98
C GLY A 70 9.95 -12.49 17.21
N VAL A 71 10.95 -12.20 18.05
CA VAL A 71 12.09 -13.11 18.30
C VAL A 71 11.63 -14.44 18.90
N ASP A 72 10.54 -14.41 19.67
CA ASP A 72 9.89 -15.55 20.32
C ASP A 72 9.02 -16.39 19.36
N LYS A 73 8.44 -15.77 18.33
CA LYS A 73 7.60 -16.45 17.32
C LYS A 73 8.41 -17.14 16.23
N GLY A 74 9.64 -16.69 16.03
CA GLY A 74 10.47 -17.09 14.90
C GLY A 74 10.01 -16.47 13.58
N VAL A 75 10.79 -16.70 12.53
CA VAL A 75 10.57 -16.13 11.19
C VAL A 75 10.24 -17.24 10.19
N LYS A 76 9.29 -16.98 9.28
CA LYS A 76 9.03 -17.87 8.14
C LYS A 76 10.31 -18.04 7.33
N LEU A 77 10.70 -19.27 7.04
CA LEU A 77 11.98 -19.55 6.38
C LEU A 77 12.04 -18.92 4.97
N THR A 78 10.92 -18.87 4.24
CA THR A 78 10.83 -18.13 2.97
C THR A 78 11.10 -16.64 3.13
N GLY A 79 10.56 -16.02 4.19
CA GLY A 79 10.78 -14.61 4.53
C GLY A 79 12.23 -14.32 4.87
N LEU A 80 12.85 -15.15 5.72
CA LEU A 80 14.27 -15.02 6.09
C LEU A 80 15.19 -15.10 4.87
N VAL A 81 14.99 -16.10 4.02
CA VAL A 81 15.81 -16.33 2.83
C VAL A 81 15.73 -15.15 1.86
N MET A 82 14.52 -14.67 1.58
CA MET A 82 14.34 -13.51 0.69
C MET A 82 14.95 -12.24 1.28
N TYR A 83 14.79 -12.02 2.59
CA TYR A 83 15.35 -10.88 3.29
C TYR A 83 16.89 -10.88 3.21
N LEU A 84 17.53 -12.03 3.43
CA LEU A 84 18.98 -12.20 3.30
C LEU A 84 19.46 -11.91 1.88
N GLY A 85 18.84 -12.53 0.88
CA GLY A 85 19.20 -12.32 -0.52
C GLY A 85 19.11 -10.86 -0.95
N LYS A 86 18.05 -10.15 -0.53
CA LYS A 86 17.87 -8.72 -0.78
C LYS A 86 18.91 -7.85 -0.04
N ALA A 87 19.17 -8.13 1.24
CA ALA A 87 20.11 -7.36 2.03
C ALA A 87 21.55 -7.41 1.48
N ILE A 88 21.93 -8.54 0.87
CA ILE A 88 23.21 -8.74 0.18
C ILE A 88 23.22 -8.01 -1.16
N TYR A 89 22.14 -8.13 -1.92
CA TYR A 89 21.96 -7.42 -3.17
C TYR A 89 22.12 -5.89 -2.97
N ASP A 90 21.43 -5.33 -1.97
CA ASP A 90 21.50 -3.89 -1.67
C ASP A 90 22.93 -3.43 -1.35
N GLU A 91 23.70 -4.24 -0.61
CA GLU A 91 25.11 -3.94 -0.34
C GLU A 91 25.98 -4.05 -1.59
N PHE A 92 25.76 -5.07 -2.42
CA PHE A 92 26.47 -5.23 -3.69
C PHE A 92 26.30 -4.00 -4.59
N ILE A 93 25.07 -3.51 -4.71
CA ILE A 93 24.76 -2.30 -5.48
C ILE A 93 25.46 -1.07 -4.87
N ALA A 94 25.39 -0.90 -3.55
CA ALA A 94 26.07 0.21 -2.87
C ALA A 94 27.59 0.17 -3.09
N MET A 95 28.21 -1.02 -3.08
CA MET A 95 29.64 -1.19 -3.38
C MET A 95 29.98 -0.81 -4.82
N GLN A 96 29.20 -1.30 -5.80
CA GLN A 96 29.40 -0.96 -7.21
C GLN A 96 29.31 0.55 -7.42
N LEU A 97 28.28 1.20 -6.86
CA LEU A 97 28.12 2.65 -6.98
C LEU A 97 29.26 3.43 -6.35
N ARG A 98 29.76 3.03 -5.18
CA ARG A 98 30.96 3.64 -4.57
C ARG A 98 32.18 3.52 -5.48
N GLU A 99 32.36 2.40 -6.17
CA GLU A 99 33.44 2.25 -7.16
C GLU A 99 33.24 3.14 -8.38
N LEU A 100 32.01 3.23 -8.89
CA LEU A 100 31.68 4.13 -10.00
C LEU A 100 31.90 5.60 -9.61
N GLU A 101 31.52 6.01 -8.41
CA GLU A 101 31.76 7.36 -7.91
C GLU A 101 33.25 7.66 -7.75
N LYS A 102 34.05 6.71 -7.26
CA LYS A 102 35.52 6.86 -7.19
C LYS A 102 36.13 7.03 -8.58
N LYS A 103 35.71 6.20 -9.55
CA LYS A 103 36.12 6.30 -10.96
C LYS A 103 35.68 7.63 -11.57
N THR A 104 34.47 8.10 -11.25
CA THR A 104 33.91 9.36 -11.75
C THR A 104 34.54 10.59 -11.09
N ARG A 105 34.86 10.57 -9.80
CA ARG A 105 35.63 11.64 -9.12
C ARG A 105 37.05 11.74 -9.67
N SER A 106 37.69 10.61 -9.99
CA SER A 106 38.97 10.59 -10.71
C SER A 106 38.83 11.22 -12.11
N ALA A 107 37.76 10.88 -12.83
CA ALA A 107 37.43 11.48 -14.13
C ALA A 107 37.03 12.97 -14.04
N LYS A 108 36.46 13.45 -12.93
CA LYS A 108 36.14 14.89 -12.70
C LYS A 108 37.39 15.75 -12.53
N LYS A 109 38.52 15.20 -12.08
CA LYS A 109 39.81 15.92 -12.11
C LYS A 109 40.28 16.16 -13.55
N THR A 110 40.01 15.21 -14.45
CA THR A 110 40.25 15.34 -15.89
C THR A 110 39.17 16.18 -16.58
N SER A 111 37.91 16.13 -16.12
CA SER A 111 36.80 16.94 -16.64
C SER A 111 36.90 18.41 -16.23
N ALA A 112 37.46 18.75 -15.07
CA ALA A 112 37.74 20.14 -14.70
C ALA A 112 38.83 20.78 -15.58
N LEU A 113 39.76 19.96 -16.10
CA LEU A 113 40.77 20.37 -17.08
C LEU A 113 40.17 20.56 -18.49
N ILE A 114 39.17 19.73 -18.85
CA ILE A 114 38.42 19.81 -20.11
C ILE A 114 37.35 20.91 -20.06
N ASP A 115 36.72 21.19 -18.92
CA ASP A 115 35.79 22.30 -18.72
C ASP A 115 36.48 23.64 -18.95
N LYS A 116 37.74 23.79 -18.53
CA LYS A 116 38.58 24.95 -18.89
C LYS A 116 38.83 25.08 -20.40
N LEU A 117 38.77 23.98 -21.15
CA LEU A 117 38.92 23.96 -22.63
C LEU A 117 37.58 24.08 -23.38
N VAL A 118 36.45 23.76 -22.75
CA VAL A 118 35.09 23.72 -23.36
C VAL A 118 34.28 25.00 -23.08
N HIS A 119 34.81 25.98 -22.34
CA HIS A 119 34.20 27.31 -22.11
C HIS A 119 33.99 28.20 -23.38
N LYS A 120 33.99 27.63 -24.59
CA LYS A 120 33.38 28.23 -25.79
C LYS A 120 31.94 27.73 -25.93
N GLY A 121 31.07 28.29 -25.10
CA GLY A 121 29.72 27.82 -24.83
C GLY A 121 28.77 27.74 -26.03
N THR A 122 28.04 26.62 -26.12
CA THR A 122 26.76 26.54 -26.83
C THR A 122 25.81 25.59 -26.09
N ARG A 123 24.53 25.99 -26.00
CA ARG A 123 23.44 25.24 -25.33
C ARG A 123 23.23 23.81 -25.91
N LYS A 124 23.60 23.60 -27.18
CA LYS A 124 23.61 22.28 -27.84
C LYS A 124 24.66 21.33 -27.24
N ALA A 125 25.86 21.83 -26.92
CA ALA A 125 26.93 21.02 -26.34
C ALA A 125 26.56 20.49 -24.95
N GLN A 126 25.82 21.28 -24.15
CA GLN A 126 25.33 20.90 -22.83
C GLN A 126 24.30 19.76 -22.88
N VAL A 127 23.35 19.81 -23.83
CA VAL A 127 22.36 18.74 -24.06
C VAL A 127 23.00 17.46 -24.60
N GLN A 128 24.00 17.60 -25.49
CA GLN A 128 24.75 16.47 -26.02
C GLN A 128 25.61 15.81 -24.93
N TRP A 129 26.20 16.61 -24.03
CA TRP A 129 26.93 16.13 -22.87
C TRP A 129 26.04 15.43 -21.84
N GLN A 130 24.87 15.97 -21.53
CA GLN A 130 23.88 15.29 -20.68
C GLN A 130 23.48 13.92 -21.25
N ARG A 131 23.34 13.80 -22.58
CA ARG A 131 23.10 12.51 -23.25
C ARG A 131 24.29 11.56 -23.14
N ILE A 132 25.54 12.06 -23.19
CA ILE A 132 26.75 11.24 -23.06
C ILE A 132 26.91 10.75 -21.61
N ILE A 133 26.66 11.61 -20.61
CA ILE A 133 26.65 11.24 -19.19
C ILE A 133 25.54 10.21 -18.93
N ALA A 134 24.32 10.44 -19.43
CA ALA A 134 23.21 9.49 -19.27
C ALA A 134 23.50 8.12 -19.93
N LYS A 135 24.18 8.10 -21.10
CA LYS A 135 24.63 6.86 -21.75
C LYS A 135 25.76 6.17 -20.97
N PHE A 136 26.69 6.94 -20.41
CA PHE A 136 27.77 6.42 -19.57
C PHE A 136 27.21 5.80 -18.28
N GLU A 137 26.27 6.50 -17.62
CA GLU A 137 25.52 5.99 -16.45
C GLU A 137 24.68 4.75 -16.80
N GLN A 138 24.07 4.69 -17.99
CA GLN A 138 23.38 3.49 -18.48
C GLN A 138 24.32 2.29 -18.70
N SER A 139 25.51 2.53 -19.26
CA SER A 139 26.50 1.47 -19.53
C SER A 139 27.15 0.88 -18.28
N GLN A 140 27.08 1.60 -17.16
CA GLN A 140 27.65 1.18 -15.86
C GLN A 140 26.57 0.69 -14.87
N ARG A 141 25.33 0.43 -15.33
CA ARG A 141 24.26 -0.08 -14.47
C ARG A 141 24.64 -1.45 -13.88
N PRO A 142 24.53 -1.65 -12.55
CA PRO A 142 24.66 -2.96 -11.97
C PRO A 142 23.58 -3.91 -12.50
N VAL A 143 23.91 -5.20 -12.64
CA VAL A 143 22.96 -6.23 -13.05
C VAL A 143 21.98 -6.50 -11.91
N ASP A 144 20.68 -6.32 -12.17
CA ASP A 144 19.61 -6.65 -11.21
C ASP A 144 19.54 -8.17 -10.98
N TRP A 145 19.53 -8.61 -9.71
CA TRP A 145 19.39 -10.03 -9.38
C TRP A 145 17.93 -10.46 -9.39
N SER A 146 17.61 -11.58 -10.04
CA SER A 146 16.24 -12.12 -10.00
C SER A 146 15.86 -12.58 -8.58
N PRO A 147 14.55 -12.57 -8.21
CA PRO A 147 14.11 -13.08 -6.91
C PRO A 147 14.50 -14.54 -6.64
N ILE A 148 14.62 -15.35 -7.70
CA ILE A 148 15.06 -16.75 -7.61
C ILE A 148 16.54 -16.82 -7.20
N VAL A 149 17.39 -15.97 -7.79
CA VAL A 149 18.81 -15.87 -7.44
C VAL A 149 18.98 -15.38 -6.00
N GLN A 150 18.24 -14.33 -5.62
CA GLN A 150 18.22 -13.84 -4.24
C GLN A 150 17.84 -14.95 -3.25
N ALA A 151 16.82 -15.75 -3.57
CA ALA A 151 16.40 -16.87 -2.74
C ALA A 151 17.47 -17.96 -2.61
N LYS A 152 18.16 -18.31 -3.70
CA LYS A 152 19.24 -19.31 -3.67
C LYS A 152 20.40 -18.85 -2.80
N ILE A 153 20.83 -17.60 -2.96
CA ILE A 153 21.91 -17.00 -2.16
C ILE A 153 21.53 -16.93 -0.69
N GLY A 154 20.32 -16.42 -0.40
CA GLY A 154 19.81 -16.33 0.97
C GLY A 154 19.66 -17.69 1.64
N ALA A 155 19.20 -18.72 0.92
CA ALA A 155 19.08 -20.07 1.46
C ALA A 155 20.44 -20.72 1.73
N CYS A 156 21.42 -20.52 0.84
CA CYS A 156 22.78 -21.01 1.00
C CYS A 156 23.42 -20.43 2.28
N LEU A 157 23.36 -19.10 2.45
CA LEU A 157 23.93 -18.42 3.61
C LEU A 157 23.16 -18.69 4.91
N ALA A 158 21.83 -18.76 4.86
CA ALA A 158 21.02 -19.17 6.00
C ALA A 158 21.41 -20.60 6.43
N SER A 159 21.59 -21.52 5.49
CA SER A 159 21.99 -22.90 5.80
C SER A 159 23.35 -22.96 6.49
N MET A 160 24.32 -22.18 6.03
CA MET A 160 25.63 -22.09 6.69
C MET A 160 25.48 -21.55 8.12
N LEU A 161 24.77 -20.44 8.31
CA LEU A 161 24.54 -19.85 9.64
C LEU A 161 23.86 -20.82 10.60
N LEU A 162 22.78 -21.49 10.15
CA LEU A 162 22.04 -22.45 10.97
C LEU A 162 22.92 -23.65 11.38
N SER A 163 23.91 -24.02 10.58
CA SER A 163 24.82 -25.12 10.87
C SER A 163 26.00 -24.75 11.77
N THR A 164 26.40 -23.47 11.81
CA THR A 164 27.57 -23.01 12.58
C THR A 164 27.20 -22.36 13.90
N ALA A 165 26.05 -21.68 13.99
CA ALA A 165 25.72 -20.90 15.19
C ALA A 165 25.29 -21.79 16.35
N THR A 166 26.10 -21.85 17.41
CA THR A 166 25.81 -22.53 18.68
C THR A 166 25.80 -21.54 19.85
N VAL A 167 25.11 -21.91 20.93
CA VAL A 167 25.03 -21.10 22.16
C VAL A 167 25.20 -22.02 23.38
N PRO A 168 26.06 -21.65 24.34
CA PRO A 168 26.23 -22.43 25.57
C PRO A 168 25.06 -22.15 26.52
N VAL A 169 24.20 -23.15 26.72
CA VAL A 169 23.00 -23.06 27.56
C VAL A 169 23.27 -23.77 28.90
N PRO A 170 23.02 -23.13 30.05
CA PRO A 170 23.06 -23.82 31.34
C PRO A 170 21.89 -24.80 31.43
N THR A 171 22.20 -26.09 31.43
CA THR A 171 21.24 -27.18 31.51
C THR A 171 21.39 -27.88 32.85
N LYS A 172 20.27 -28.07 33.55
CA LYS A 172 20.23 -28.82 34.79
C LYS A 172 19.98 -30.28 34.47
N ASP A 173 20.92 -31.15 34.81
CA ASP A 173 20.73 -32.60 34.67
C ASP A 173 19.66 -33.06 35.67
N SER A 174 18.62 -33.75 35.17
CA SER A 174 17.46 -34.20 35.94
C SER A 174 17.82 -35.22 37.02
N HIS A 175 18.97 -35.90 36.90
CA HIS A 175 19.38 -36.91 37.87
C HIS A 175 20.40 -36.39 38.90
N THR A 176 21.36 -35.55 38.47
CA THR A 176 22.45 -35.10 39.34
C THR A 176 22.22 -33.71 39.94
N ASN A 177 21.23 -32.95 39.45
CA ASN A 177 20.96 -31.54 39.81
C ASN A 177 22.15 -30.59 39.59
N ILE A 178 23.24 -31.04 38.96
CA ILE A 178 24.40 -30.23 38.59
C ILE A 178 24.05 -29.43 37.33
N THR A 179 24.45 -28.15 37.30
CA THR A 179 24.26 -27.28 36.14
C THR A 179 25.49 -27.39 35.23
N ASN A 180 25.31 -28.00 34.05
CA ASN A 180 26.35 -28.09 33.04
C ASN A 180 26.02 -27.17 31.86
N LEU A 181 27.02 -26.49 31.32
CA LEU A 181 26.89 -25.74 30.07
C LEU A 181 26.93 -26.72 28.90
N THR A 182 25.83 -26.81 28.15
CA THR A 182 25.77 -27.60 26.91
C THR A 182 25.65 -26.67 25.72
N ASP A 183 26.45 -26.93 24.69
CA ASP A 183 26.33 -26.18 23.43
C ASP A 183 25.10 -26.68 22.66
N GLN A 184 24.15 -25.79 22.47
CA GLN A 184 22.93 -26.03 21.69
C GLN A 184 22.95 -25.19 20.42
N ALA A 185 22.22 -25.60 19.39
CA ALA A 185 22.05 -24.78 18.20
C ALA A 185 21.37 -23.45 18.57
N ALA A 186 21.93 -22.35 18.08
CA ALA A 186 21.39 -21.00 18.31
C ALA A 186 20.05 -20.80 17.57
N PHE A 187 19.85 -21.50 16.46
CA PHE A 187 18.64 -21.46 15.65
C PHE A 187 18.13 -22.87 15.38
N ARG A 188 16.81 -23.08 15.51
CA ARG A 188 16.14 -24.33 15.19
C ARG A 188 15.16 -24.15 14.04
N ARG A 189 15.17 -25.09 13.10
CA ARG A 189 14.18 -25.15 12.01
C ARG A 189 13.02 -26.04 12.43
N VAL A 190 11.79 -25.54 12.33
CA VAL A 190 10.58 -26.25 12.76
C VAL A 190 9.49 -26.12 11.69
N TYR A 191 8.63 -27.13 11.56
CA TYR A 191 7.42 -27.03 10.73
C TYR A 191 6.21 -26.77 11.62
N GLN A 192 5.43 -25.75 11.29
CA GLN A 192 4.18 -25.41 11.95
C GLN A 192 3.01 -25.56 10.97
N LEU A 193 1.83 -25.92 11.49
CA LEU A 193 0.61 -26.01 10.69
C LEU A 193 -0.15 -24.68 10.74
N GLU A 194 -0.19 -23.96 9.63
CA GLU A 194 -0.99 -22.74 9.48
C GLU A 194 -2.16 -23.01 8.55
N ARG A 195 -3.40 -22.86 9.04
CA ARG A 195 -4.64 -23.07 8.26
C ARG A 195 -4.64 -24.42 7.51
N GLY A 196 -4.05 -25.46 8.11
CA GLY A 196 -3.92 -26.81 7.55
C GLY A 196 -2.67 -27.05 6.67
N PHE A 197 -1.84 -26.04 6.42
CA PHE A 197 -0.64 -26.15 5.60
C PHE A 197 0.64 -26.22 6.44
N ARG A 198 1.59 -27.08 6.04
CA ARG A 198 2.92 -27.14 6.67
C ARG A 198 3.78 -25.97 6.21
N VAL A 199 4.15 -25.08 7.14
CA VAL A 199 5.00 -23.91 6.90
C VAL A 199 6.30 -24.06 7.68
N GLY A 200 7.44 -23.87 7.01
CA GLY A 200 8.76 -23.91 7.63
C GLY A 200 9.12 -22.61 8.34
N TYR A 201 9.57 -22.72 9.58
CA TYR A 201 9.96 -21.63 10.47
C TYR A 201 11.39 -21.79 10.96
N VAL A 202 12.04 -20.67 11.26
CA VAL A 202 13.33 -20.60 11.98
C VAL A 202 13.10 -19.87 13.29
N HIS A 203 13.37 -20.55 14.39
CA HIS A 203 13.25 -20.03 15.76
C HIS A 203 14.63 -19.82 16.36
N ALA A 204 14.82 -18.74 17.13
CA ALA A 204 15.98 -18.62 18.00
C ALA A 204 15.84 -19.56 19.20
N ASN A 205 16.98 -19.99 19.78
CA ASN A 205 17.00 -20.71 21.05
C ASN A 205 16.41 -19.83 22.16
N ASP A 206 15.63 -20.40 23.06
CA ASP A 206 14.93 -19.67 24.13
C ASP A 206 15.92 -18.86 25.01
N TYR A 207 17.16 -19.35 25.20
CA TYR A 207 18.21 -18.62 25.90
C TYR A 207 18.62 -17.31 25.18
N ILE A 208 18.67 -17.33 23.84
CA ILE A 208 18.95 -16.13 23.03
C ILE A 208 17.77 -15.17 23.09
N VAL A 209 16.53 -15.70 23.03
CA VAL A 209 15.30 -14.89 23.14
C VAL A 209 15.30 -14.12 24.45
N GLU A 210 15.53 -14.80 25.58
CA GLU A 210 15.55 -14.17 26.91
C GLU A 210 16.70 -13.16 27.06
N LYS A 211 17.86 -13.44 26.45
CA LYS A 211 19.00 -12.52 26.46
C LYS A 211 18.72 -11.26 25.63
N LEU A 212 18.08 -11.40 24.46
CA LEU A 212 17.69 -10.27 23.62
C LEU A 212 16.58 -9.41 24.23
N LYS A 213 15.67 -10.01 25.00
CA LYS A 213 14.65 -9.26 25.76
C LYS A 213 15.27 -8.37 26.84
N ARG A 214 16.36 -8.81 27.47
CA ARG A 214 17.05 -8.06 28.54
C ARG A 214 18.03 -7.03 27.98
N GLU A 215 18.78 -7.40 26.94
CA GLU A 215 19.82 -6.58 26.31
C GLU A 215 19.55 -6.48 24.80
N PRO A 216 18.71 -5.53 24.35
CA PRO A 216 18.53 -5.28 22.93
C PRO A 216 19.86 -4.79 22.33
N LEU A 217 20.29 -5.40 21.23
CA LEU A 217 21.53 -5.05 20.55
C LEU A 217 21.37 -3.70 19.84
N GLY A 218 21.94 -2.62 20.41
CA GLY A 218 21.96 -1.30 19.77
C GLY A 218 22.63 -1.30 18.39
N GLU A 219 23.58 -2.21 18.14
CA GLU A 219 24.26 -2.34 16.84
C GLU A 219 23.38 -2.96 15.74
N LEU A 220 22.20 -3.52 16.08
CA LEU A 220 21.19 -3.94 15.11
C LEU A 220 20.35 -2.75 14.58
N LEU A 221 20.66 -1.52 14.99
CA LEU A 221 19.95 -0.30 14.58
C LEU A 221 20.00 -0.15 13.05
N ALA A 222 18.84 -0.41 12.44
CA ALA A 222 18.32 0.12 11.18
C ALA A 222 19.33 0.73 10.18
N LYS A 223 19.45 0.11 9.00
CA LYS A 223 20.25 0.66 7.88
C LYS A 223 19.81 2.06 7.40
N HIS A 224 18.58 2.48 7.70
CA HIS A 224 17.98 3.73 7.20
C HIS A 224 17.39 4.55 8.36
N LEU A 225 18.26 5.26 9.07
CA LEU A 225 17.88 6.29 10.05
C LEU A 225 17.68 7.66 9.37
N PRO A 226 17.08 8.64 10.06
CA PRO A 226 17.06 10.02 9.59
C PRO A 226 18.45 10.55 9.23
N MET A 227 18.56 11.42 8.22
CA MET A 227 19.86 11.97 7.82
C MET A 227 20.23 13.16 8.69
N VAL A 228 21.47 13.23 9.20
CA VAL A 228 21.99 14.41 9.92
C VAL A 228 22.44 15.56 9.00
N CYS A 229 22.14 15.45 7.70
CA CYS A 229 22.42 16.47 6.71
C CYS A 229 21.30 16.49 5.65
N PRO A 230 21.12 17.61 4.92
CA PRO A 230 20.12 17.70 3.87
C PRO A 230 20.29 16.58 2.84
N PRO A 231 19.20 15.91 2.43
CA PRO A 231 19.29 14.82 1.47
C PRO A 231 19.67 15.31 0.08
N ARG A 232 20.14 14.37 -0.75
CA ARG A 232 20.42 14.64 -2.15
C ARG A 232 19.10 14.98 -2.88
N PRO A 233 19.03 16.13 -3.59
CA PRO A 233 17.86 16.46 -4.39
C PRO A 233 17.52 15.39 -5.41
N TRP A 234 16.23 15.15 -5.61
CA TRP A 234 15.77 14.26 -6.67
C TRP A 234 16.02 14.92 -8.03
N THR A 235 16.73 14.21 -8.90
CA THR A 235 17.11 14.65 -10.25
C THR A 235 16.84 13.58 -11.31
N GLY A 236 16.46 12.38 -10.89
CA GLY A 236 16.12 11.26 -11.76
C GLY A 236 15.53 10.11 -10.96
N ALA A 237 15.06 9.07 -11.66
CA ALA A 237 14.34 7.95 -11.06
C ALA A 237 15.14 7.14 -10.00
N ARG A 238 16.48 7.21 -10.03
CA ARG A 238 17.39 6.57 -9.07
C ARG A 238 18.44 7.53 -8.51
N SER A 239 18.21 8.84 -8.63
CA SER A 239 19.15 9.90 -8.21
C SER A 239 18.43 10.88 -7.29
N GLY A 240 18.57 10.66 -5.99
CA GLY A 240 17.99 11.46 -4.91
C GLY A 240 17.91 10.66 -3.60
N GLY A 241 17.59 11.33 -2.49
CA GLY A 241 17.48 10.70 -1.18
C GLY A 241 18.79 10.65 -0.41
N PHE A 242 19.21 9.44 -0.01
CA PHE A 242 20.47 9.24 0.71
C PHE A 242 21.69 9.63 -0.14
N LEU A 243 22.81 9.95 0.54
CA LEU A 243 24.05 10.35 -0.14
C LEU A 243 24.76 9.16 -0.81
N GLU A 244 24.85 8.04 -0.09
CA GLU A 244 25.63 6.87 -0.55
C GLU A 244 24.75 5.69 -1.00
N TYR A 245 23.57 5.53 -0.42
CA TYR A 245 22.67 4.43 -0.75
C TYR A 245 21.74 4.83 -1.90
N PRO A 246 21.77 4.11 -3.04
CA PRO A 246 20.86 4.39 -4.14
C PRO A 246 19.43 4.18 -3.68
N SER A 247 18.60 5.16 -3.94
CA SER A 247 17.18 5.10 -3.63
C SER A 247 16.41 5.23 -4.94
N ALA A 248 15.52 4.27 -5.20
CA ALA A 248 14.55 4.42 -6.26
C ALA A 248 13.49 5.45 -5.83
N VAL A 249 13.10 6.32 -6.75
CA VAL A 249 12.05 7.31 -6.48
C VAL A 249 10.72 6.61 -6.18
N MET A 250 10.44 5.49 -6.85
CA MET A 250 9.20 4.72 -6.69
C MET A 250 9.43 3.42 -5.91
N ARG A 251 8.60 3.19 -4.89
CA ARG A 251 8.48 1.91 -4.18
C ARG A 251 7.77 0.89 -5.08
N VAL A 252 8.51 -0.07 -5.60
CA VAL A 252 7.96 -1.18 -6.40
C VAL A 252 7.56 -2.32 -5.45
N LYS A 253 6.25 -2.59 -5.32
CA LYS A 253 5.77 -3.76 -4.58
C LYS A 253 5.86 -5.00 -5.50
N GLN A 254 6.28 -6.14 -4.94
CA GLN A 254 6.25 -7.46 -5.57
C GLN A 254 7.15 -7.67 -6.82
N GLY A 255 8.10 -6.78 -7.09
CA GLY A 255 9.11 -7.01 -8.14
C GLY A 255 8.65 -6.80 -9.59
N ASP A 256 7.46 -6.24 -9.84
CA ASP A 256 7.05 -5.85 -11.21
C ASP A 256 7.85 -4.63 -11.68
N ILE A 257 8.91 -4.87 -12.45
CA ILE A 257 9.83 -3.86 -12.98
C ILE A 257 9.12 -2.89 -13.95
N SER A 258 7.94 -3.25 -14.49
CA SER A 258 7.25 -2.42 -15.49
C SER A 258 6.90 -1.03 -14.95
N GLN A 259 6.53 -0.92 -13.67
CA GLN A 259 6.24 0.37 -13.03
C GLN A 259 7.46 1.30 -13.05
N LEU A 260 8.61 0.78 -12.63
CA LEU A 260 9.86 1.54 -12.63
C LEU A 260 10.30 1.90 -14.06
N SER A 261 10.08 1.02 -15.03
CA SER A 261 10.39 1.30 -16.44
C SER A 261 9.60 2.49 -17.00
N TYR A 262 8.30 2.59 -16.68
CA TYR A 262 7.49 3.75 -17.04
C TYR A 262 8.04 5.04 -16.42
N VAL A 263 8.39 5.00 -15.13
CA VAL A 263 8.95 6.14 -14.40
C VAL A 263 10.32 6.53 -14.94
N GLU A 264 11.21 5.58 -15.21
CA GLU A 264 12.51 5.83 -15.81
C GLU A 264 12.38 6.48 -17.19
N THR A 265 11.41 6.04 -18.00
CA THR A 265 11.12 6.61 -19.32
C THR A 265 10.54 8.02 -19.21
N ALA A 266 9.65 8.29 -18.25
CA ALA A 266 9.12 9.63 -18.00
C ALA A 266 10.20 10.58 -17.45
N ALA A 267 11.04 10.11 -16.53
CA ALA A 267 12.18 10.86 -16.01
C ALA A 267 13.16 11.24 -17.13
N ALA A 268 13.48 10.30 -18.03
CA ALA A 268 14.38 10.54 -19.15
C ALA A 268 13.85 11.58 -20.16
N ARG A 269 12.53 11.80 -20.21
CA ARG A 269 11.88 12.84 -21.03
C ARG A 269 11.83 14.20 -20.34
N GLY A 270 12.19 14.30 -19.05
CA GLY A 270 12.04 15.52 -18.25
C GLY A 270 10.60 15.79 -17.82
N ASP A 271 9.72 14.78 -17.85
CA ASP A 271 8.31 14.97 -17.49
C ASP A 271 8.08 15.06 -15.98
N LEU A 272 9.05 14.61 -15.16
CA LEU A 272 8.89 14.44 -13.70
C LEU A 272 9.53 15.54 -12.85
N ASP A 273 10.00 16.64 -13.46
CA ASP A 273 10.74 17.69 -12.76
C ASP A 273 9.98 18.28 -11.56
N THR A 274 8.67 18.52 -11.71
CA THR A 274 7.82 19.04 -10.61
C THR A 274 7.66 18.01 -9.48
N VAL A 275 7.56 16.72 -9.81
CA VAL A 275 7.47 15.65 -8.80
C VAL A 275 8.79 15.55 -8.02
N PHE A 276 9.92 15.62 -8.72
CA PHE A 276 11.24 15.63 -8.10
C PHE A 276 11.47 16.87 -7.23
N ALA A 277 11.03 18.04 -7.68
CA ALA A 277 11.06 19.27 -6.89
C ALA A 277 10.22 19.11 -5.61
N GLY A 278 8.98 18.63 -5.72
CA GLY A 278 8.10 18.41 -4.57
C GLY A 278 8.67 17.41 -3.55
N LEU A 279 9.23 16.28 -3.99
CA LEU A 279 9.92 15.34 -3.10
C LEU A 279 11.16 15.96 -2.44
N THR A 280 11.90 16.80 -3.17
CA THR A 280 13.07 17.50 -2.64
C THR A 280 12.65 18.51 -1.57
N VAL A 281 11.53 19.22 -1.75
CA VAL A 281 10.96 20.12 -0.73
C VAL A 281 10.64 19.35 0.55
N LEU A 282 9.92 18.23 0.44
CA LEU A 282 9.57 17.41 1.59
C LEU A 282 10.82 16.89 2.33
N GLY A 283 11.83 16.45 1.58
CA GLY A 283 13.06 15.89 2.15
C GLY A 283 14.01 16.91 2.76
N LYS A 284 14.06 18.14 2.22
CA LYS A 284 14.97 19.20 2.71
C LYS A 284 14.46 19.92 3.95
N THR A 285 13.18 19.73 4.33
CA THR A 285 12.63 20.24 5.59
C THR A 285 13.32 19.56 6.76
N GLY A 286 14.07 20.35 7.53
CA GLY A 286 14.84 19.86 8.68
C GLY A 286 14.01 19.85 9.96
N TRP A 287 14.27 18.86 10.80
CA TRP A 287 13.58 18.56 12.05
C TRP A 287 14.54 18.60 13.24
N LYS A 288 14.00 18.87 14.42
CA LYS A 288 14.67 18.72 15.72
C LYS A 288 13.72 18.05 16.71
N ILE A 289 14.25 17.47 17.77
CA ILE A 289 13.46 16.82 18.81
C ILE A 289 12.90 17.84 19.81
N ASN A 290 11.62 17.72 20.15
CA ASN A 290 11.00 18.44 21.24
C ASN A 290 11.48 17.87 22.59
N GLN A 291 12.49 18.51 23.20
CA GLN A 291 13.07 18.02 24.45
C GLN A 291 12.10 18.06 25.63
N GLY A 292 11.20 19.05 25.68
CA GLY A 292 10.19 19.15 26.74
C GLY A 292 9.26 17.94 26.73
N VAL A 293 8.71 17.63 25.55
CA VAL A 293 7.86 16.45 25.35
C VAL A 293 8.64 15.15 25.55
N LEU A 294 9.88 15.05 25.05
CA LEU A 294 10.72 13.87 25.24
C LEU A 294 10.94 13.56 26.73
N ASN A 295 11.19 14.56 27.57
CA ASN A 295 11.39 14.34 29.01
C ASN A 295 10.14 13.79 29.68
N VAL A 296 8.96 14.34 29.37
CA VAL A 296 7.67 13.84 29.89
C VAL A 296 7.37 12.43 29.37
N MET A 297 7.66 12.15 28.10
CA MET A 297 7.54 10.81 27.53
C MET A 297 8.46 9.80 28.19
N LEU A 298 9.72 10.16 28.48
CA LEU A 298 10.65 9.27 29.17
C LEU A 298 10.21 9.01 30.62
N GLU A 299 9.67 10.02 31.31
CA GLU A 299 9.06 9.84 32.63
C GLU A 299 7.89 8.85 32.56
N ALA A 300 6.96 9.05 31.61
CA ALA A 300 5.83 8.13 31.38
C ALA A 300 6.28 6.72 31.00
N TRP A 301 7.30 6.60 30.14
CA TRP A 301 7.81 5.31 29.67
C TRP A 301 8.38 4.47 30.82
N ASN A 302 9.11 5.12 31.72
CA ASN A 302 9.81 4.50 32.84
C ASN A 302 8.88 4.08 33.97
N THR A 303 7.63 4.57 34.04
CA THR A 303 6.65 4.04 35.00
C THR A 303 6.19 2.63 34.61
N GLY A 304 6.25 2.30 33.31
CA GLY A 304 5.74 1.04 32.77
C GLY A 304 4.22 0.97 32.65
N GLU A 305 3.50 2.04 33.02
CA GLU A 305 2.04 2.14 32.95
C GLU A 305 1.56 2.52 31.53
N GLU A 306 0.28 2.30 31.27
CA GLU A 306 -0.38 2.73 30.03
C GLU A 306 -0.74 4.22 30.13
N ILE A 307 0.09 5.07 29.53
CA ILE A 307 -0.09 6.53 29.53
C ILE A 307 -0.20 7.01 28.08
N ALA A 308 -1.27 7.76 27.78
CA ALA A 308 -1.62 8.19 26.42
C ALA A 308 -1.64 6.99 25.45
N ASN A 309 -0.73 6.96 24.46
CA ASN A 309 -0.62 5.86 23.50
C ASN A 309 0.63 4.97 23.73
N LEU A 310 1.32 5.09 24.87
CA LEU A 310 2.46 4.25 25.22
C LEU A 310 1.99 2.88 25.72
N ALA A 311 2.54 1.82 25.13
CA ALA A 311 2.17 0.46 25.50
C ALA A 311 2.72 0.09 26.89
N PRO A 312 1.91 -0.50 27.79
CA PRO A 312 2.33 -0.87 29.13
C PRO A 312 3.39 -1.98 29.12
N GLU A 313 4.26 -1.98 30.14
CA GLU A 313 5.28 -3.03 30.30
C GLU A 313 4.69 -4.37 30.68
N ASN A 314 3.77 -4.33 31.63
CA ASN A 314 3.11 -5.50 32.19
C ASN A 314 1.59 -5.33 32.01
N PRO A 315 1.04 -5.60 30.81
CA PRO A 315 -0.38 -5.45 30.56
C PRO A 315 -1.17 -6.44 31.43
N ASN A 316 -2.20 -5.94 32.11
CA ASN A 316 -3.11 -6.77 32.91
C ASN A 316 -4.12 -7.50 31.99
N VAL A 317 -3.66 -8.57 31.33
CA VAL A 317 -4.50 -9.39 30.46
C VAL A 317 -4.96 -10.64 31.22
N ILE A 318 -6.25 -10.72 31.50
CA ILE A 318 -6.88 -11.88 32.13
C ILE A 318 -6.87 -13.04 31.12
N ILE A 319 -6.15 -14.12 31.46
CA ILE A 319 -6.19 -15.35 30.69
C ILE A 319 -7.34 -16.19 31.26
N PRO A 320 -8.35 -16.56 30.46
CA PRO A 320 -9.45 -17.36 30.95
C PRO A 320 -8.95 -18.70 31.48
N GLU A 321 -9.56 -19.21 32.55
CA GLU A 321 -9.32 -20.56 33.03
C GLU A 321 -9.96 -21.59 32.10
N LYS A 322 -9.31 -22.75 31.94
CA LYS A 322 -9.85 -23.80 31.07
C LYS A 322 -11.11 -24.38 31.74
N PRO A 323 -12.28 -24.32 31.08
CA PRO A 323 -13.49 -24.89 31.66
C PRO A 323 -13.36 -26.42 31.71
N GLU A 324 -13.80 -27.02 32.81
CA GLU A 324 -13.91 -28.48 32.96
C GLU A 324 -15.19 -28.98 32.26
N THR A 325 -15.17 -28.99 30.93
CA THR A 325 -16.28 -29.48 30.10
C THR A 325 -15.77 -30.08 28.79
N ASP A 326 -16.50 -31.06 28.28
CA ASP A 326 -16.29 -31.65 26.94
C ASP A 326 -17.16 -30.98 25.86
N ASP A 327 -17.96 -29.97 26.22
CA ASP A 327 -18.76 -29.22 25.26
C ASP A 327 -17.85 -28.48 24.27
N ARG A 328 -18.00 -28.81 22.98
CA ARG A 328 -17.19 -28.24 21.90
C ARG A 328 -17.40 -26.74 21.73
N ASP A 329 -18.60 -26.22 21.96
CA ASP A 329 -18.88 -24.79 21.77
C ASP A 329 -18.24 -23.96 22.89
N ILE A 330 -18.35 -24.43 24.15
CA ILE A 330 -17.71 -23.79 25.30
C ILE A 330 -16.18 -23.86 25.19
N LEU A 331 -15.62 -25.02 24.80
CA LEU A 331 -14.18 -25.16 24.56
C LEU A 331 -13.71 -24.27 23.41
N ARG A 332 -14.50 -24.15 22.33
CA ARG A 332 -14.17 -23.25 21.21
C ARG A 332 -14.12 -21.80 21.66
N ASP A 333 -15.09 -21.35 22.45
CA ASP A 333 -15.14 -19.98 22.94
C ASP A 333 -14.03 -19.71 23.96
N TYR A 334 -13.67 -20.69 24.80
CA TYR A 334 -12.46 -20.66 25.62
C TYR A 334 -11.19 -20.48 24.79
N TYR A 335 -10.97 -21.32 23.75
CA TYR A 335 -9.77 -21.20 22.91
C TYR A 335 -9.73 -19.88 22.14
N ARG A 336 -10.88 -19.33 21.73
CA ARG A 336 -10.97 -17.99 21.14
C ARG A 336 -10.56 -16.91 22.13
N ALA A 337 -11.11 -16.93 23.34
CA ALA A 337 -10.78 -15.97 24.39
C ALA A 337 -9.31 -16.07 24.82
N LYS A 338 -8.76 -17.28 24.97
CA LYS A 338 -7.34 -17.52 25.23
C LYS A 338 -6.45 -16.99 24.12
N THR A 339 -6.81 -17.25 22.85
CA THR A 339 -6.08 -16.75 21.69
C THR A 339 -6.13 -15.23 21.63
N HIS A 340 -7.29 -14.63 21.92
CA HIS A 340 -7.44 -13.19 22.00
C HIS A 340 -6.54 -12.59 23.09
N ALA A 341 -6.56 -13.13 24.32
CA ALA A 341 -5.68 -12.70 25.40
C ALA A 341 -4.19 -12.81 25.04
N ALA A 342 -3.77 -13.93 24.43
CA ALA A 342 -2.40 -14.11 23.97
C ALA A 342 -2.01 -13.11 22.86
N ASN A 343 -2.90 -12.86 21.91
CA ASN A 343 -2.71 -11.89 20.84
C ASN A 343 -2.60 -10.46 21.40
N THR A 344 -3.45 -10.08 22.36
CA THR A 344 -3.40 -8.77 23.02
C THR A 344 -2.07 -8.57 23.75
N ARG A 345 -1.63 -9.55 24.55
CA ARG A 345 -0.33 -9.48 25.25
C ARG A 345 0.83 -9.34 24.26
N THR A 346 0.80 -10.10 23.18
CA THR A 346 1.84 -10.06 22.15
C THR A 346 1.82 -8.77 21.35
N GLY A 347 0.63 -8.22 21.10
CA GLY A 347 0.42 -6.92 20.48
C GLY A 347 1.07 -5.81 21.29
N TYR A 348 0.78 -5.74 22.60
CA TYR A 348 1.43 -4.78 23.51
C TYR A 348 2.95 -4.94 23.55
N HIS A 349 3.46 -6.18 23.62
CA HIS A 349 4.90 -6.40 23.58
C HIS A 349 5.55 -5.86 22.28
N SER A 350 4.93 -6.15 21.13
CA SER A 350 5.42 -5.70 19.82
C SER A 350 5.38 -4.17 19.72
N GLN A 351 4.28 -3.55 20.17
CA GLN A 351 4.13 -2.09 20.20
C GLN A 351 5.15 -1.45 21.14
N ARG A 352 5.39 -2.01 22.33
CA ARG A 352 6.39 -1.51 23.28
C ARG A 352 7.80 -1.62 22.71
N CYS A 353 8.19 -2.74 22.11
CA CYS A 353 9.49 -2.86 21.43
C CYS A 353 9.64 -1.82 20.32
N PHE A 354 8.60 -1.61 19.54
CA PHE A 354 8.60 -0.65 18.44
C PHE A 354 8.71 0.80 18.93
N GLN A 355 7.95 1.18 19.97
CA GLN A 355 8.04 2.49 20.63
C GLN A 355 9.39 2.72 21.30
N ASN A 356 9.99 1.68 21.88
CA ASN A 356 11.34 1.77 22.44
C ASN A 356 12.37 2.17 21.38
N PHE A 357 12.30 1.58 20.18
CA PHE A 357 13.16 1.98 19.06
C PHE A 357 12.96 3.46 18.69
N GLN A 358 11.71 3.94 18.68
CA GLN A 358 11.40 5.33 18.37
C GLN A 358 11.95 6.30 19.42
N LEU A 359 11.81 5.97 20.71
CA LEU A 359 12.35 6.75 21.81
C LEU A 359 13.88 6.75 21.83
N GLU A 360 14.54 5.61 21.57
CA GLU A 360 16.00 5.55 21.49
C GLU A 360 16.55 6.33 20.29
N ILE A 361 15.86 6.30 19.14
CA ILE A 361 16.19 7.18 18.01
C ILE A 361 15.99 8.65 18.42
N ALA A 362 14.86 9.03 18.99
CA ALA A 362 14.63 10.40 19.44
C ALA A 362 15.69 10.87 20.45
N ARG A 363 16.10 9.99 21.37
CA ARG A 363 17.17 10.26 22.35
C ARG A 363 18.53 10.46 21.67
N ALA A 364 18.87 9.66 20.66
CA ALA A 364 20.10 9.80 19.91
C ALA A 364 20.17 11.13 19.13
N TYR A 365 19.03 11.59 18.59
CA TYR A 365 18.93 12.81 17.80
C TYR A 365 18.55 14.07 18.62
N ARG A 366 18.50 13.99 19.95
CA ARG A 366 18.00 15.07 20.84
C ARG A 366 18.66 16.44 20.66
N ASN A 367 19.92 16.45 20.21
CA ASN A 367 20.73 17.65 19.99
C ASN A 367 21.10 17.87 18.51
N GLU A 368 20.55 17.05 17.62
CA GLU A 368 20.89 17.06 16.20
C GLU A 368 19.74 17.66 15.37
N THR A 369 20.09 18.33 14.29
CA THR A 369 19.13 18.61 13.21
C THR A 369 19.16 17.46 12.22
N PHE A 370 18.01 16.92 11.89
CA PHE A 370 17.89 15.79 10.97
C PHE A 370 16.84 16.00 9.89
N TYR A 371 16.93 15.18 8.85
CA TYR A 371 16.14 15.28 7.64
C TYR A 371 15.56 13.92 7.29
N LEU A 372 14.35 13.95 6.77
CA LEU A 372 13.57 12.76 6.45
C LEU A 372 13.40 12.71 4.94
N PRO A 373 14.29 12.06 4.17
CA PRO A 373 14.16 12.05 2.73
C PRO A 373 12.95 11.20 2.29
N HIS A 374 12.18 11.69 1.32
CA HIS A 374 10.97 11.00 0.84
C HIS A 374 11.18 10.28 -0.49
N ASN A 375 10.42 9.21 -0.68
CA ASN A 375 10.16 8.57 -1.98
C ASN A 375 8.64 8.48 -2.20
N LEU A 376 8.20 7.92 -3.33
CA LEU A 376 6.78 7.77 -3.67
C LEU A 376 6.36 6.31 -3.83
N ASP A 377 5.10 5.99 -3.59
CA ASP A 377 4.50 4.74 -4.05
C ASP A 377 4.12 4.79 -5.54
N PHE A 378 3.56 3.70 -6.08
CA PHE A 378 3.18 3.66 -7.49
C PHE A 378 2.06 4.66 -7.86
N ARG A 379 1.31 5.17 -6.87
CA ARG A 379 0.20 6.13 -7.04
C ARG A 379 0.72 7.57 -7.02
N GLY A 380 1.93 7.78 -6.51
CA GLY A 380 2.57 9.08 -6.34
C GLY A 380 2.57 9.62 -4.92
N ARG A 381 1.96 8.94 -3.94
CA ARG A 381 1.95 9.40 -2.54
C ARG A 381 3.36 9.36 -1.97
N ALA A 382 3.78 10.44 -1.31
CA ALA A 382 5.11 10.55 -0.73
C ALA A 382 5.19 9.88 0.66
N TYR A 383 6.31 9.23 0.94
CA TYR A 383 6.60 8.55 2.21
C TYR A 383 8.06 8.79 2.63
N PRO A 384 8.34 9.08 3.91
CA PRO A 384 9.69 9.08 4.44
C PRO A 384 10.38 7.72 4.22
N MET A 385 11.64 7.76 3.82
CA MET A 385 12.47 6.57 3.67
C MET A 385 12.92 5.98 5.01
N PRO A 386 13.26 6.77 6.05
CA PRO A 386 13.49 6.24 7.39
C PRO A 386 12.19 5.67 7.98
N PRO A 387 12.08 4.35 8.21
CA PRO A 387 10.79 3.75 8.52
C PRO A 387 10.41 3.95 9.99
N TYR A 388 11.36 3.93 10.93
CA TYR A 388 11.07 3.84 12.37
C TYR A 388 10.55 5.12 13.00
N PHE A 389 11.23 6.24 12.78
CA PHE A 389 10.92 7.53 13.41
C PHE A 389 10.80 8.62 12.34
N ASN A 390 9.58 9.10 12.13
CA ASN A 390 9.23 10.10 11.12
C ASN A 390 7.87 10.74 11.42
N GLN A 391 7.49 11.76 10.65
CA GLN A 391 6.26 12.53 10.85
C GLN A 391 4.95 11.77 10.53
N MET A 392 5.04 10.65 9.81
CA MET A 392 3.88 9.79 9.53
C MET A 392 3.57 8.82 10.68
N GLY A 393 4.41 8.81 11.73
CA GLY A 393 4.18 8.02 12.92
C GLY A 393 2.94 8.41 13.71
N ALA A 394 2.67 7.66 14.78
CA ALA A 394 1.58 7.94 15.71
C ALA A 394 1.85 9.22 16.55
N ASP A 395 0.87 9.62 17.35
CA ASP A 395 0.89 10.87 18.14
C ASP A 395 2.20 11.09 18.92
N HIS A 396 2.78 10.07 19.55
CA HIS A 396 4.03 10.23 20.29
C HIS A 396 5.23 10.57 19.38
N CYS A 397 5.24 10.10 18.14
CA CYS A 397 6.26 10.51 17.16
C CYS A 397 6.05 11.95 16.71
N ARG A 398 4.80 12.34 16.44
CA ARG A 398 4.47 13.69 15.96
C ARG A 398 4.72 14.74 17.04
N GLY A 399 4.33 14.50 18.29
CA GLY A 399 4.60 15.39 19.42
C GLY A 399 6.10 15.60 19.71
N LEU A 400 6.96 14.66 19.31
CA LEU A 400 8.42 14.79 19.41
C LEU A 400 9.06 15.64 18.31
N LEU A 401 8.35 15.95 17.23
CA LEU A 401 8.93 16.57 16.04
C LEU A 401 8.64 18.07 15.97
N LEU A 402 9.71 18.87 15.92
CA LEU A 402 9.65 20.31 15.67
C LEU A 402 10.40 20.65 14.39
N PHE A 403 10.01 21.72 13.70
CA PHE A 403 10.84 22.26 12.63
C PHE A 403 12.16 22.78 13.19
N SER A 404 13.26 22.45 12.50
CA SER A 404 14.61 22.89 12.89
C SER A 404 14.77 24.42 12.82
N LYS A 405 14.26 25.02 11.74
CA LYS A 405 14.14 26.48 11.59
C LYS A 405 12.88 26.94 12.31
N GLY A 406 12.95 28.07 13.01
CA GLY A 406 11.81 28.69 13.66
C GLY A 406 11.33 29.91 12.90
N ARG A 407 10.09 30.33 13.15
CA ARG A 407 9.50 31.53 12.55
C ARG A 407 8.73 32.33 13.60
N GLU A 408 8.88 33.64 13.58
CA GLU A 408 8.12 34.54 14.46
C GLU A 408 6.61 34.37 14.20
N LEU A 409 5.82 34.25 15.28
CA LEU A 409 4.39 33.99 15.18
C LEU A 409 3.63 35.11 14.47
N GLY A 410 3.92 36.36 14.81
CA GLY A 410 3.05 37.48 14.47
C GLY A 410 1.66 37.34 15.09
N THR A 411 0.73 38.21 14.68
CA THR A 411 -0.67 38.18 15.16
C THR A 411 -1.42 36.94 14.67
N SER A 412 -1.28 36.63 13.38
CA SER A 412 -1.94 35.45 12.77
C SER A 412 -1.38 34.14 13.32
N GLY A 413 -0.06 33.99 13.47
CA GLY A 413 0.52 32.76 13.99
C GLY A 413 0.14 32.48 15.44
N LEU A 414 0.00 33.51 16.28
CA LEU A 414 -0.49 33.31 17.65
C LEU A 414 -1.94 32.79 17.66
N ARG A 415 -2.80 33.32 16.79
CA ARG A 415 -4.17 32.82 16.60
C ARG A 415 -4.17 31.37 16.11
N TRP A 416 -3.37 31.04 15.11
CA TRP A 416 -3.26 29.68 14.59
C TRP A 416 -2.68 28.68 15.58
N LEU A 417 -1.78 29.11 16.46
CA LEU A 417 -1.25 28.25 17.53
C LEU A 417 -2.34 27.85 18.54
N LYS A 418 -3.23 28.78 18.90
CA LYS A 418 -4.41 28.49 19.74
C LYS A 418 -5.38 27.55 19.01
N ILE A 419 -5.73 27.87 17.77
CA ILE A 419 -6.61 27.01 16.95
C ILE A 419 -6.03 25.60 16.83
N HIS A 420 -4.72 25.48 16.62
CA HIS A 420 -4.03 24.20 16.56
C HIS A 420 -4.19 23.39 17.85
N LEU A 421 -4.02 24.04 19.01
CA LEU A 421 -4.23 23.42 20.32
C LEU A 421 -5.66 22.87 20.46
N ALA A 422 -6.67 23.64 20.07
CA ALA A 422 -8.07 23.18 20.05
C ALA A 422 -8.29 22.00 19.09
N ASN A 423 -7.65 22.03 17.91
CA ASN A 423 -7.72 20.94 16.93
C ASN A 423 -7.18 19.62 17.51
N VAL A 424 -5.97 19.63 18.08
CA VAL A 424 -5.33 18.42 18.65
C VAL A 424 -6.01 17.97 19.95
N PHE A 425 -6.70 18.86 20.66
CA PHE A 425 -7.57 18.50 21.78
C PHE A 425 -8.81 17.72 21.31
N GLY A 426 -9.25 17.91 20.07
CA GLY A 426 -10.44 17.28 19.48
C GLY A 426 -11.64 18.22 19.34
N PHE A 427 -11.46 19.53 19.51
CA PHE A 427 -12.49 20.56 19.33
C PHE A 427 -12.47 21.15 17.89
N ASP A 428 -12.30 20.28 16.89
CA ASP A 428 -12.07 20.64 15.48
C ASP A 428 -13.36 20.90 14.67
N LYS A 429 -14.54 20.75 15.28
CA LYS A 429 -15.86 20.97 14.62
C LYS A 429 -16.47 22.33 14.89
N ALA A 430 -15.81 23.13 15.71
CA ALA A 430 -16.21 24.50 15.98
C ALA A 430 -15.68 25.46 14.90
N SER A 431 -16.22 26.67 14.84
CA SER A 431 -15.66 27.76 14.04
C SER A 431 -14.26 28.14 14.54
N PHE A 432 -13.44 28.77 13.69
CA PHE A 432 -12.09 29.17 14.12
C PHE A 432 -12.09 30.12 15.33
N GLN A 433 -13.11 30.96 15.48
CA GLN A 433 -13.25 31.85 16.63
C GLN A 433 -13.55 31.08 17.92
N GLU A 434 -14.46 30.12 17.88
CA GLU A 434 -14.76 29.24 19.01
C GLU A 434 -13.55 28.38 19.41
N ARG A 435 -12.77 27.91 18.42
CA ARG A 435 -11.52 27.17 18.66
C ARG A 435 -10.46 28.03 19.34
N GLU A 436 -10.30 29.28 18.91
CA GLU A 436 -9.41 30.22 19.58
C GLU A 436 -9.87 30.48 21.03
N GLN A 437 -11.17 30.71 21.23
CA GLN A 437 -11.74 30.97 22.55
C GLN A 437 -11.55 29.77 23.50
N PHE A 438 -11.74 28.54 23.00
CA PHE A 438 -11.49 27.32 23.78
C PHE A 438 -10.09 27.31 24.41
N SER A 439 -9.04 27.67 23.65
CA SER A 439 -7.69 27.75 24.20
C SER A 439 -7.52 28.89 25.21
N MET A 440 -8.22 30.00 25.01
CA MET A 440 -8.19 31.12 25.95
C MET A 440 -8.87 30.77 27.29
N ASP A 441 -9.96 30.02 27.24
CA ASP A 441 -10.71 29.60 28.43
C ASP A 441 -9.92 28.60 29.29
N HIS A 442 -8.99 27.85 28.68
CA HIS A 442 -8.19 26.81 29.33
C HIS A 442 -6.72 27.22 29.58
N LEU A 443 -6.40 28.53 29.58
CA LEU A 443 -5.01 29.01 29.72
C LEU A 443 -4.30 28.50 30.98
N GLU A 444 -5.01 28.35 32.10
CA GLU A 444 -4.44 27.82 33.34
C GLU A 444 -4.07 26.34 33.21
N ASP A 445 -4.93 25.53 32.59
CA ASP A 445 -4.70 24.10 32.38
C ASP A 445 -3.60 23.85 31.36
N ILE A 446 -3.52 24.72 30.34
CA ILE A 446 -2.43 24.74 29.35
C ILE A 446 -1.09 25.01 30.05
N ARG A 447 -1.03 26.03 30.91
CA ARG A 447 0.17 26.39 31.66
C ARG A 447 0.58 25.31 32.64
N ASP A 448 -0.37 24.72 33.36
CA ASP A 448 -0.11 23.60 34.27
C ASP A 448 0.44 22.38 33.52
N SER A 449 -0.19 22.02 32.39
CA SER A 449 0.27 20.91 31.55
C SER A 449 1.69 21.12 31.03
N ALA A 450 2.02 22.34 30.60
CA ALA A 450 3.35 22.68 30.08
C ALA A 450 4.46 22.62 31.14
N ILE A 451 4.18 23.07 32.37
CA ILE A 451 5.19 23.19 33.44
C ILE A 451 5.30 21.89 34.23
N ASN A 452 4.17 21.29 34.61
CA ASN A 452 4.13 20.17 35.55
C ASN A 452 4.01 18.80 34.86
N GLY A 453 3.66 18.73 33.57
CA GLY A 453 3.59 17.48 32.81
C GLY A 453 2.72 16.41 33.48
N LEU A 454 3.33 15.32 33.94
CA LEU A 454 2.65 14.22 34.66
C LEU A 454 2.36 14.52 36.14
N LYS A 455 2.91 15.60 36.71
CA LYS A 455 2.78 15.95 38.13
C LYS A 455 1.66 16.96 38.41
N GLY A 456 1.08 17.54 37.34
CA GLY A 456 -0.03 18.50 37.43
C GLY A 456 -1.40 17.84 37.34
N LYS A 457 -2.38 18.59 36.82
CA LYS A 457 -3.76 18.14 36.56
C LYS A 457 -3.86 17.14 35.41
N LYS A 458 -2.83 17.05 34.55
CA LYS A 458 -2.75 16.16 33.38
C LYS A 458 -3.86 16.39 32.34
N TRP A 459 -4.39 17.62 32.23
CA TRP A 459 -5.46 17.98 31.29
C TRP A 459 -5.15 17.59 29.83
N TRP A 460 -3.88 17.67 29.43
CA TRP A 460 -3.43 17.26 28.09
C TRP A 460 -3.68 15.77 27.77
N LEU A 461 -3.88 14.89 28.76
CA LEU A 461 -4.19 13.47 28.54
C LEU A 461 -5.63 13.25 28.04
N ASP A 462 -6.53 14.21 28.27
CA ASP A 462 -7.93 14.14 27.83
C ASP A 462 -8.10 14.49 26.34
N ALA A 463 -7.03 14.99 25.71
CA ALA A 463 -7.00 15.35 24.30
C ALA A 463 -7.12 14.13 23.37
N ALA A 464 -7.64 14.34 22.17
CA ALA A 464 -7.64 13.32 21.11
C ALA A 464 -6.21 12.89 20.71
N ASP A 465 -5.27 13.83 20.68
CA ASP A 465 -3.85 13.63 20.40
C ASP A 465 -2.99 14.18 21.57
N PRO A 466 -2.79 13.41 22.65
CA PRO A 466 -2.22 13.91 23.90
C PRO A 466 -0.84 14.54 23.76
N PHE A 467 0.11 13.89 23.08
CA PHE A 467 1.48 14.39 23.01
C PHE A 467 1.63 15.60 22.08
N GLN A 468 0.87 15.65 20.99
CA GLN A 468 0.77 16.87 20.17
C GLN A 468 0.11 18.02 20.97
N CYS A 469 -0.92 17.73 21.78
CA CYS A 469 -1.53 18.71 22.69
C CYS A 469 -0.51 19.23 23.70
N LEU A 470 0.26 18.36 24.36
CA LEU A 470 1.32 18.76 25.27
C LEU A 470 2.38 19.64 24.59
N ALA A 471 2.77 19.31 23.36
CA ALA A 471 3.69 20.12 22.56
C ALA A 471 3.12 21.53 22.31
N ALA A 472 1.84 21.62 21.93
CA ALA A 472 1.14 22.88 21.74
C ALA A 472 1.02 23.68 23.06
N CYS A 473 0.74 23.02 24.18
CA CYS A 473 0.69 23.65 25.50
C CYS A 473 2.04 24.29 25.88
N MET A 474 3.14 23.55 25.67
CA MET A 474 4.49 24.05 25.92
C MET A 474 4.81 25.25 25.03
N GLU A 475 4.52 25.16 23.72
CA GLU A 475 4.79 26.23 22.76
C GLU A 475 3.99 27.50 23.09
N LEU A 476 2.70 27.36 23.40
CA LEU A 476 1.82 28.48 23.74
C LEU A 476 2.20 29.12 25.08
N THR A 477 2.56 28.31 26.09
CA THR A 477 3.03 28.83 27.38
C THR A 477 4.34 29.61 27.23
N ASN A 478 5.27 29.12 26.40
CA ASN A 478 6.52 29.82 26.10
C ASN A 478 6.28 31.15 25.36
N ALA A 479 5.33 31.18 24.41
CA ALA A 479 4.94 32.40 23.73
C ALA A 479 4.32 33.43 24.70
N MET A 480 3.40 32.99 25.56
CA MET A 480 2.71 33.84 26.53
C MET A 480 3.60 34.32 27.69
N ALA A 481 4.77 33.73 27.88
CA ALA A 481 5.76 34.17 28.86
C ALA A 481 6.54 35.42 28.41
N LEU A 482 6.52 35.77 27.12
CA LEU A 482 7.09 37.01 26.61
C LEU A 482 6.12 38.19 26.85
N GLU A 483 6.66 39.41 27.00
CA GLU A 483 5.85 40.64 27.05
C GLU A 483 4.98 40.81 25.80
N ASP A 484 5.54 40.45 24.64
CA ASP A 484 4.85 40.43 23.35
C ASP A 484 4.89 39.02 22.75
N PRO A 485 3.81 38.23 22.92
CA PRO A 485 3.74 36.86 22.40
C PRO A 485 3.86 36.76 20.88
N THR A 486 3.63 37.84 20.14
CA THR A 486 3.71 37.83 18.66
C THR A 486 5.15 37.73 18.15
N LYS A 487 6.14 38.09 18.97
CA LYS A 487 7.57 38.00 18.64
C LYS A 487 8.19 36.64 18.97
N PHE A 488 7.41 35.73 19.55
CA PHE A 488 7.91 34.40 19.86
C PHE A 488 8.27 33.65 18.57
N VAL A 489 9.47 33.07 18.53
CA VAL A 489 9.95 32.26 17.41
C VAL A 489 9.49 30.81 17.61
N SER A 490 8.40 30.44 16.94
CA SER A 490 7.80 29.12 17.06
C SER A 490 8.42 28.11 16.09
N HIS A 491 8.60 26.89 16.58
CA HIS A 491 9.09 25.73 15.83
C HIS A 491 8.03 24.65 15.64
N LEU A 492 6.91 24.74 16.34
CA LEU A 492 5.83 23.76 16.27
C LEU A 492 5.16 23.78 14.89
N PRO A 493 5.07 22.63 14.19
CA PRO A 493 4.26 22.53 12.99
C PRO A 493 2.78 22.66 13.33
N VAL A 494 2.04 23.46 12.56
CA VAL A 494 0.58 23.52 12.63
C VAL A 494 0.00 22.76 11.45
N HIS A 495 -0.98 21.89 11.73
CA HIS A 495 -1.57 20.97 10.75
C HIS A 495 -2.84 21.58 10.14
N GLN A 496 -3.02 21.40 8.84
CA GLN A 496 -4.26 21.70 8.12
C GLN A 496 -4.70 20.43 7.40
N ASP A 497 -5.86 19.90 7.80
CA ASP A 497 -6.38 18.61 7.34
C ASP A 497 -7.51 18.79 6.34
N GLY A 498 -7.51 18.00 5.26
CA GLY A 498 -8.61 17.94 4.31
C GLY A 498 -9.84 17.26 4.89
N SER A 499 -11.02 17.88 4.73
CA SER A 499 -12.30 17.33 5.17
C SER A 499 -12.76 16.16 4.28
N CYS A 500 -12.19 14.97 4.49
CA CYS A 500 -12.35 13.78 3.64
C CYS A 500 -11.90 14.05 2.20
N ASN A 501 -10.58 14.20 2.01
CA ASN A 501 -9.97 14.63 0.75
C ASN A 501 -10.42 13.81 -0.48
N GLY A 502 -10.58 12.49 -0.34
CA GLY A 502 -11.10 11.64 -1.41
C GLY A 502 -12.49 12.06 -1.93
N LEU A 503 -13.41 12.46 -1.03
CA LEU A 503 -14.72 13.01 -1.43
C LEU A 503 -14.61 14.43 -1.98
N GLN A 504 -13.66 15.24 -1.50
CA GLN A 504 -13.39 16.57 -2.08
C GLN A 504 -12.98 16.44 -3.54
N HIS A 505 -12.06 15.52 -3.87
CA HIS A 505 -11.68 15.24 -5.26
C HIS A 505 -12.86 14.72 -6.08
N TYR A 506 -13.67 13.80 -5.55
CA TYR A 506 -14.83 13.28 -6.27
C TYR A 506 -15.89 14.35 -6.53
N ALA A 507 -16.22 15.19 -5.55
CA ALA A 507 -17.18 16.28 -5.71
C ALA A 507 -16.71 17.30 -6.76
N ALA A 508 -15.41 17.60 -6.79
CA ALA A 508 -14.82 18.49 -7.81
C ALA A 508 -14.82 17.88 -9.22
N LEU A 509 -14.57 16.57 -9.35
CA LEU A 509 -14.62 15.85 -10.62
C LEU A 509 -16.05 15.70 -11.13
N GLY A 510 -16.97 15.29 -10.25
CA GLY A 510 -18.39 15.04 -10.55
C GLY A 510 -19.21 16.30 -10.70
N GLY A 511 -18.78 17.42 -10.12
CA GLY A 511 -19.56 18.66 -10.11
C GLY A 511 -20.77 18.60 -9.17
N ASP A 512 -20.69 17.81 -8.09
CA ASP A 512 -21.79 17.56 -7.15
C ASP A 512 -21.95 18.70 -6.15
N ILE A 513 -23.01 19.51 -6.24
CA ILE A 513 -23.23 20.68 -5.36
C ILE A 513 -23.44 20.27 -3.89
N ILE A 514 -24.33 19.31 -3.63
CA ILE A 514 -24.62 18.85 -2.26
C ILE A 514 -23.36 18.21 -1.66
N GLY A 515 -22.69 17.36 -2.45
CA GLY A 515 -21.41 16.77 -2.07
C GLY A 515 -20.36 17.82 -1.73
N ALA A 516 -20.20 18.85 -2.56
CA ALA A 516 -19.25 19.95 -2.37
C ALA A 516 -19.51 20.74 -1.07
N GLN A 517 -20.78 20.96 -0.71
CA GLN A 517 -21.14 21.60 0.57
C GLN A 517 -20.74 20.75 1.78
N GLN A 518 -21.00 19.44 1.74
CA GLN A 518 -20.71 18.55 2.87
C GLN A 518 -19.22 18.33 3.13
N VAL A 519 -18.37 18.60 2.13
CA VAL A 519 -16.91 18.43 2.19
C VAL A 519 -16.13 19.75 2.15
N ASN A 520 -16.82 20.85 2.48
CA ASN A 520 -16.23 22.19 2.64
C ASN A 520 -15.57 22.75 1.37
N LEU A 521 -16.02 22.33 0.18
CA LEU A 521 -15.62 22.97 -1.07
C LEU A 521 -16.39 24.27 -1.31
N GLU A 522 -17.64 24.32 -0.85
CA GLU A 522 -18.44 25.54 -0.81
C GLU A 522 -18.10 26.36 0.45
N PRO A 523 -17.98 27.70 0.35
CA PRO A 523 -17.79 28.56 1.51
C PRO A 523 -18.95 28.43 2.51
N SER A 524 -18.60 28.38 3.79
CA SER A 524 -19.56 28.30 4.90
C SER A 524 -18.99 28.99 6.14
N ASP A 525 -19.88 29.43 7.03
CA ASP A 525 -19.48 30.08 8.30
C ASP A 525 -18.96 29.07 9.35
N ARG A 526 -19.35 27.80 9.20
CA ARG A 526 -18.95 26.68 10.06
C ARG A 526 -18.48 25.51 9.21
N PRO A 527 -17.53 24.69 9.72
CA PRO A 527 -17.10 23.49 9.02
C PRO A 527 -18.26 22.48 8.94
N SER A 528 -18.57 22.01 7.74
CA SER A 528 -19.47 20.89 7.52
C SER A 528 -18.78 19.58 7.85
N ASP A 529 -19.55 18.63 8.38
CA ASP A 529 -19.08 17.29 8.71
C ASP A 529 -19.93 16.24 7.99
N ILE A 530 -19.41 15.75 6.86
CA ILE A 530 -20.04 14.70 6.06
C ILE A 530 -20.42 13.47 6.88
N TYR A 531 -19.66 13.11 7.92
CA TYR A 531 -19.96 11.94 8.73
C TYR A 531 -21.21 12.15 9.57
N THR A 532 -21.39 13.36 10.11
CA THR A 532 -22.61 13.76 10.81
C THR A 532 -23.78 13.85 9.83
N GLY A 533 -23.59 14.44 8.64
CA GLY A 533 -24.61 14.50 7.61
C GLY A 533 -25.13 13.11 7.19
N VAL A 534 -24.23 12.16 6.96
CA VAL A 534 -24.59 10.76 6.65
C VAL A 534 -25.25 10.08 7.85
N ALA A 535 -24.75 10.29 9.07
CA ALA A 535 -25.37 9.71 10.26
C ALA A 535 -26.82 10.17 10.44
N GLU A 536 -27.10 11.46 10.26
CA GLU A 536 -28.46 12.00 10.34
C GLU A 536 -29.37 11.48 9.22
N HIS A 537 -28.86 11.39 7.99
CA HIS A 537 -29.61 10.77 6.88
C HIS A 537 -29.95 9.30 7.17
N VAL A 538 -29.01 8.54 7.76
CA VAL A 538 -29.26 7.16 8.19
C VAL A 538 -30.31 7.12 9.29
N LYS A 539 -30.19 7.94 10.35
CA LYS A 539 -31.18 8.03 11.44
C LYS A 539 -32.58 8.32 10.91
N GLN A 540 -32.73 9.29 10.01
CA GLN A 540 -34.02 9.61 9.40
C GLN A 540 -34.60 8.43 8.62
N SER A 541 -33.77 7.71 7.87
CA SER A 541 -34.22 6.51 7.17
C SER A 541 -34.60 5.37 8.12
N ILE A 542 -33.90 5.20 9.24
CA ILE A 542 -34.23 4.17 10.24
C ILE A 542 -35.55 4.51 10.92
N LYS A 543 -35.78 5.76 11.31
CA LYS A 543 -37.05 6.20 11.91
C LYS A 543 -38.24 5.93 11.00
N LYS A 544 -38.08 6.16 9.69
CA LYS A 544 -39.11 5.86 8.69
C LYS A 544 -39.40 4.35 8.63
N ASP A 545 -38.37 3.53 8.48
CA ASP A 545 -38.53 2.07 8.40
C ASP A 545 -39.07 1.47 9.72
N ALA A 546 -38.71 2.05 10.87
CA ALA A 546 -39.22 1.65 12.19
C ALA A 546 -40.72 1.96 12.33
N ALA A 547 -41.16 3.11 11.82
CA ALA A 547 -42.58 3.46 11.73
C ALA A 547 -43.35 2.54 10.77
N ASP A 548 -42.71 2.12 9.68
CA ASP A 548 -43.25 1.14 8.72
C ASP A 548 -43.26 -0.31 9.25
N GLY A 549 -42.72 -0.55 10.45
CA GLY A 549 -42.83 -1.80 11.19
C GLY A 549 -41.60 -2.71 11.16
N ASP A 550 -40.46 -2.28 10.61
CA ASP A 550 -39.22 -3.08 10.57
C ASP A 550 -38.62 -3.29 11.98
N GLU A 551 -38.52 -4.55 12.42
CA GLU A 551 -38.00 -4.92 13.75
C GLU A 551 -36.51 -4.57 13.92
N THR A 552 -35.71 -4.66 12.85
CA THR A 552 -34.29 -4.30 12.88
C THR A 552 -34.12 -2.79 13.00
N ALA A 553 -34.97 -2.02 12.32
CA ALA A 553 -34.97 -0.56 12.41
C ALA A 553 -35.33 -0.08 13.83
N LYS A 554 -36.35 -0.66 14.46
CA LYS A 554 -36.74 -0.37 15.85
C LYS A 554 -35.61 -0.63 16.85
N LEU A 555 -34.85 -1.70 16.67
CA LEU A 555 -33.69 -2.01 17.52
C LEU A 555 -32.55 -0.98 17.41
N LEU A 556 -32.46 -0.31 16.26
CA LEU A 556 -31.35 0.57 15.89
C LEU A 556 -31.66 2.07 16.02
N GLU A 557 -32.90 2.46 16.30
CA GLU A 557 -33.38 3.85 16.25
C GLU A 557 -32.49 4.83 17.03
N ASP A 558 -32.05 4.44 18.22
CA ASP A 558 -31.21 5.28 19.11
C ASP A 558 -29.73 4.85 19.15
N LYS A 559 -29.29 3.97 18.24
CA LYS A 559 -27.94 3.38 18.27
C LYS A 559 -26.99 3.95 17.22
N ILE A 560 -27.44 4.81 16.32
CA ILE A 560 -26.60 5.36 15.25
C ILE A 560 -25.86 6.60 15.72
N THR A 561 -24.53 6.56 15.63
CA THR A 561 -23.64 7.69 15.95
C THR A 561 -22.68 7.97 14.80
N ARG A 562 -22.07 9.16 14.83
CA ARG A 562 -21.00 9.55 13.90
C ARG A 562 -19.86 8.53 13.86
N LYS A 563 -19.45 7.98 15.01
CA LYS A 563 -18.34 7.02 15.12
C LYS A 563 -18.63 5.73 14.33
N ILE A 564 -19.87 5.23 14.37
CA ILE A 564 -20.29 4.00 13.68
C ILE A 564 -20.23 4.16 12.16
N VAL A 565 -20.62 5.33 11.62
CA VAL A 565 -20.62 5.55 10.17
C VAL A 565 -19.26 6.03 9.62
N LYS A 566 -18.44 6.70 10.43
CA LYS A 566 -17.19 7.38 10.01
C LYS A 566 -16.27 6.46 9.21
N GLN A 567 -15.94 5.28 9.74
CA GLN A 567 -15.00 4.38 9.08
C GLN A 567 -15.52 3.89 7.72
N THR A 568 -16.81 3.59 7.62
CA THR A 568 -17.44 3.11 6.37
C THR A 568 -17.50 4.21 5.33
N VAL A 569 -17.88 5.43 5.72
CA VAL A 569 -17.92 6.59 4.80
C VAL A 569 -16.51 6.93 4.29
N MET A 570 -15.52 6.95 5.18
CA MET A 570 -14.13 7.25 4.84
C MET A 570 -13.52 6.21 3.90
N THR A 571 -13.82 4.93 4.09
CA THR A 571 -13.24 3.84 3.27
C THR A 571 -14.01 3.56 1.98
N ASN A 572 -15.27 4.01 1.87
CA ASN A 572 -16.09 3.81 0.67
C ASN A 572 -15.49 4.47 -0.57
N VAL A 573 -15.03 5.72 -0.45
CA VAL A 573 -14.33 6.41 -1.54
C VAL A 573 -13.03 5.73 -1.97
N TYR A 574 -12.45 4.96 -1.04
CA TYR A 574 -11.24 4.19 -1.27
C TYR A 574 -11.51 2.73 -1.70
N GLY A 575 -12.75 2.41 -2.06
CA GLY A 575 -13.12 1.14 -2.69
C GLY A 575 -13.43 -0.01 -1.72
N VAL A 576 -13.82 0.28 -0.48
CA VAL A 576 -14.27 -0.77 0.47
C VAL A 576 -15.38 -1.61 -0.17
N THR A 577 -15.34 -2.93 -0.04
CA THR A 577 -16.47 -3.75 -0.53
C THR A 577 -17.65 -3.65 0.43
N PHE A 578 -18.86 -4.01 -0.04
CA PHE A 578 -20.03 -4.08 0.84
C PHE A 578 -19.82 -5.04 2.03
N LEU A 579 -19.13 -6.17 1.82
CA LEU A 579 -18.78 -7.08 2.92
C LEU A 579 -17.77 -6.45 3.90
N GLY A 580 -16.78 -5.71 3.39
CA GLY A 580 -15.87 -4.93 4.22
C GLY A 580 -16.62 -3.88 5.06
N ALA A 581 -17.53 -3.13 4.45
CA ALA A 581 -18.40 -2.18 5.15
C ALA A 581 -19.22 -2.85 6.26
N ILE A 582 -19.81 -4.02 6.01
CA ILE A 582 -20.54 -4.78 7.05
C ILE A 582 -19.62 -5.12 8.22
N ARG A 583 -18.38 -5.54 7.96
CA ARG A 583 -17.41 -5.88 9.01
C ARG A 583 -17.02 -4.64 9.83
N GLN A 584 -16.75 -3.52 9.17
CA GLN A 584 -16.42 -2.25 9.82
C GLN A 584 -17.57 -1.78 10.72
N VAL A 585 -18.79 -1.74 10.19
CA VAL A 585 -19.98 -1.37 10.96
C VAL A 585 -20.18 -2.33 12.12
N ARG A 586 -20.06 -3.65 11.90
CA ARG A 586 -20.21 -4.65 12.97
C ARG A 586 -19.19 -4.42 14.08
N LYS A 587 -17.92 -4.17 13.74
CA LYS A 587 -16.88 -3.88 14.73
C LYS A 587 -17.27 -2.68 15.59
N GLN A 588 -17.56 -1.53 14.96
CA GLN A 588 -17.96 -0.32 15.68
C GLN A 588 -19.24 -0.53 16.50
N LEU A 589 -20.20 -1.30 15.98
CA LEU A 589 -21.46 -1.58 16.67
C LEU A 589 -21.26 -2.44 17.92
N VAL A 590 -20.41 -3.47 17.83
CA VAL A 590 -20.08 -4.35 18.96
C VAL A 590 -19.24 -3.61 20.01
N ASP A 591 -18.30 -2.77 19.58
CA ASP A 591 -17.46 -1.97 20.49
C ASP A 591 -18.31 -0.97 21.30
N HIS A 592 -19.35 -0.38 20.70
CA HIS A 592 -20.25 0.57 21.38
C HIS A 592 -21.43 -0.09 22.10
N TYR A 593 -21.90 -1.25 21.63
CA TYR A 593 -23.07 -1.96 22.17
C TYR A 593 -22.82 -3.48 22.26
N PRO A 594 -22.05 -3.95 23.26
CA PRO A 594 -21.70 -5.37 23.40
C PRO A 594 -22.91 -6.31 23.48
N ASP A 595 -24.03 -5.86 24.03
CA ASP A 595 -25.27 -6.66 24.17
C ASP A 595 -25.85 -7.14 22.82
N LEU A 596 -25.61 -6.39 21.74
CA LEU A 596 -26.03 -6.77 20.38
C LEU A 596 -25.24 -7.97 19.85
N PHE A 597 -24.03 -8.19 20.36
CA PHE A 597 -23.22 -9.36 20.03
C PHE A 597 -23.80 -10.62 20.68
N HIS A 598 -24.14 -10.54 21.98
CA HIS A 598 -24.67 -11.67 22.74
C HIS A 598 -26.05 -12.16 22.25
N SER A 599 -26.85 -11.26 21.68
CA SER A 599 -28.14 -11.58 21.08
C SER A 599 -28.06 -12.20 19.67
N GLY A 600 -26.86 -12.28 19.08
CA GLY A 600 -26.64 -12.91 17.75
C GLY A 600 -27.19 -12.11 16.55
N VAL A 601 -27.70 -10.90 16.77
CA VAL A 601 -28.32 -10.05 15.72
C VAL A 601 -27.37 -8.99 15.15
N ALA A 602 -26.16 -8.83 15.73
CA ALA A 602 -25.18 -7.83 15.30
C ALA A 602 -24.87 -7.87 13.79
N GLY A 603 -24.78 -9.07 13.19
CA GLY A 603 -24.53 -9.22 11.75
C GLY A 603 -25.67 -8.69 10.87
N GLN A 604 -26.92 -8.92 11.29
CA GLN A 604 -28.11 -8.42 10.58
C GLN A 604 -28.21 -6.90 10.70
N CYS A 605 -28.00 -6.37 11.91
CA CYS A 605 -27.96 -4.94 12.18
C CYS A 605 -26.89 -4.23 11.35
N ALA A 606 -25.66 -4.77 11.33
CA ALA A 606 -24.56 -4.20 10.56
C ALA A 606 -24.84 -4.21 9.05
N THR A 607 -25.49 -5.27 8.54
CA THR A 607 -25.90 -5.37 7.13
C THR A 607 -26.93 -4.30 6.76
N TYR A 608 -27.91 -4.09 7.64
CA TYR A 608 -28.94 -3.07 7.44
C TYR A 608 -28.35 -1.65 7.47
N ILE A 609 -27.50 -1.33 8.46
CA ILE A 609 -26.84 -0.03 8.57
C ILE A 609 -25.94 0.23 7.35
N ALA A 610 -25.10 -0.74 6.95
CA ALA A 610 -24.22 -0.59 5.79
C ALA A 610 -25.01 -0.29 4.51
N ARG A 611 -26.18 -0.92 4.34
CA ARG A 611 -27.10 -0.62 3.23
C ARG A 611 -27.58 0.82 3.25
N LYS A 612 -28.02 1.32 4.41
CA LYS A 612 -28.51 2.70 4.56
C LYS A 612 -27.40 3.74 4.35
N ILE A 613 -26.17 3.48 4.82
CA ILE A 613 -25.00 4.34 4.58
C ILE A 613 -24.75 4.47 3.08
N PHE A 614 -24.78 3.36 2.35
CA PHE A 614 -24.56 3.36 0.91
C PHE A 614 -25.63 4.20 0.19
N VAL A 615 -26.91 3.99 0.49
CA VAL A 615 -28.00 4.80 -0.11
C VAL A 615 -27.79 6.30 0.14
N ALA A 616 -27.40 6.68 1.37
CA ALA A 616 -27.12 8.08 1.71
C ALA A 616 -25.95 8.67 0.91
N LEU A 617 -24.86 7.92 0.72
CA LEU A 617 -23.73 8.40 -0.08
C LEU A 617 -24.09 8.52 -1.57
N GLY A 618 -24.87 7.58 -2.10
CA GLY A 618 -25.32 7.60 -3.49
C GLY A 618 -26.23 8.78 -3.82
N SER A 619 -27.07 9.23 -2.87
CA SER A 619 -27.92 10.40 -3.07
C SER A 619 -27.17 11.73 -2.98
N MET A 620 -26.09 11.80 -2.20
CA MET A 620 -25.28 13.01 -2.01
C MET A 620 -24.21 13.23 -3.09
N PHE A 621 -23.71 12.15 -3.72
CA PHE A 621 -22.58 12.17 -4.64
C PHE A 621 -22.87 11.38 -5.93
N THR A 622 -23.89 11.82 -6.68
CA THR A 622 -24.33 11.14 -7.90
C THR A 622 -23.28 11.19 -9.00
N GLY A 623 -22.63 12.34 -9.23
CA GLY A 623 -21.58 12.50 -10.23
C GLY A 623 -20.34 11.68 -9.87
N ALA A 624 -19.96 11.65 -8.59
CA ALA A 624 -18.91 10.76 -8.12
C ALA A 624 -19.22 9.28 -8.37
N HIS A 625 -20.47 8.84 -8.11
CA HIS A 625 -20.90 7.47 -8.37
C HIS A 625 -20.76 7.11 -9.85
N ASP A 626 -21.24 7.98 -10.74
CA ASP A 626 -21.18 7.76 -12.19
C ASP A 626 -19.73 7.70 -12.69
N ILE A 627 -18.85 8.53 -12.14
CA ILE A 627 -17.41 8.49 -12.44
C ILE A 627 -16.79 7.18 -11.97
N GLN A 628 -17.08 6.72 -10.74
CA GLN A 628 -16.57 5.44 -10.24
C GLN A 628 -17.04 4.27 -11.10
N PHE A 629 -18.31 4.27 -11.52
CA PHE A 629 -18.85 3.28 -12.43
C PHE A 629 -18.13 3.30 -13.79
N TRP A 630 -17.91 4.50 -14.35
CA TRP A 630 -17.20 4.69 -15.61
C TRP A 630 -15.74 4.22 -15.53
N LEU A 631 -15.03 4.56 -14.46
CA LEU A 631 -13.66 4.07 -14.20
C LEU A 631 -13.65 2.54 -14.12
N GLY A 632 -14.60 1.95 -13.39
CA GLY A 632 -14.75 0.50 -13.30
C GLY A 632 -15.00 -0.16 -14.65
N ASP A 633 -15.90 0.37 -15.47
CA ASP A 633 -16.15 -0.15 -16.82
C ASP A 633 -14.88 -0.08 -17.68
N CYS A 634 -14.12 1.01 -17.61
CA CYS A 634 -12.84 1.16 -18.31
C CYS A 634 -11.83 0.08 -17.88
N ALA A 635 -11.62 -0.11 -16.57
CA ALA A 635 -10.71 -1.13 -16.06
C ALA A 635 -11.13 -2.55 -16.45
N ASN A 636 -12.44 -2.84 -16.43
CA ASN A 636 -13.00 -4.12 -16.85
C ASN A 636 -12.76 -4.39 -18.35
N ARG A 637 -12.90 -3.39 -19.22
CA ARG A 637 -12.63 -3.53 -20.66
C ARG A 637 -11.13 -3.66 -20.94
N ILE A 638 -10.29 -2.84 -20.30
CA ILE A 638 -8.82 -2.88 -20.46
C ILE A 638 -8.25 -4.23 -20.04
N SER A 639 -8.65 -4.74 -18.86
CA SER A 639 -8.14 -6.01 -18.32
C SER A 639 -8.56 -7.25 -19.11
N GLN A 640 -9.52 -7.14 -20.02
CA GLN A 640 -9.96 -8.20 -20.94
C GLN A 640 -9.59 -7.89 -22.40
N SER A 641 -8.61 -7.02 -22.60
CA SER A 641 -8.14 -6.62 -23.92
C SER A 641 -6.82 -7.30 -24.31
N LEU A 642 -6.63 -7.44 -25.61
CA LEU A 642 -5.39 -7.90 -26.23
C LEU A 642 -4.86 -6.80 -27.16
N SER A 643 -3.55 -6.55 -27.09
CA SER A 643 -2.89 -5.61 -27.99
C SER A 643 -2.73 -6.18 -29.40
N PRO A 644 -2.61 -5.33 -30.44
CA PRO A 644 -2.34 -5.78 -31.81
C PRO A 644 -1.15 -6.74 -31.92
N GLU A 645 -0.05 -6.43 -31.21
CA GLU A 645 1.18 -7.24 -31.18
C GLU A 645 0.92 -8.64 -30.60
N GLN A 646 0.09 -8.73 -29.56
CA GLN A 646 -0.28 -10.02 -28.98
C GLN A 646 -1.13 -10.85 -29.94
N ILE A 647 -2.06 -10.21 -30.66
CA ILE A 647 -2.93 -10.88 -31.63
C ILE A 647 -2.11 -11.40 -32.81
N GLU A 648 -1.16 -10.60 -33.32
CA GLU A 648 -0.26 -11.00 -34.41
C GLU A 648 0.66 -12.15 -33.98
N ALA A 649 1.20 -12.11 -32.76
CA ALA A 649 1.98 -13.22 -32.21
C ALA A 649 1.16 -14.52 -32.04
N LEU A 650 -0.15 -14.40 -31.78
CA LEU A 650 -1.07 -15.54 -31.69
C LEU A 650 -1.50 -16.08 -33.05
N ALA A 651 -1.49 -15.25 -34.09
CA ALA A 651 -1.84 -15.63 -35.46
C ALA A 651 -0.68 -16.33 -36.20
N ASP A 652 0.55 -16.13 -35.75
CA ASP A 652 1.75 -16.74 -36.34
C ASP A 652 1.91 -18.22 -35.93
N GLU A 653 1.61 -19.13 -36.86
CA GLU A 653 1.70 -20.58 -36.64
C GLU A 653 3.15 -21.11 -36.55
N GLU A 654 4.17 -20.36 -36.98
CA GLU A 654 5.57 -20.80 -36.91
C GLU A 654 6.11 -20.74 -35.47
N ASN A 655 5.70 -19.73 -34.69
CA ASN A 655 6.05 -19.61 -33.27
C ASN A 655 5.53 -20.79 -32.43
N LEU A 656 4.44 -21.44 -32.86
CA LEU A 656 3.88 -22.63 -32.21
C LEU A 656 4.70 -23.92 -32.46
N LYS A 657 5.49 -23.99 -33.54
CA LYS A 657 6.31 -25.17 -33.88
C LYS A 657 7.58 -25.27 -33.05
N VAL A 658 8.18 -24.14 -32.65
CA VAL A 658 9.43 -24.07 -31.87
C VAL A 658 9.27 -24.68 -30.47
N VAL A 659 8.07 -24.58 -29.89
CA VAL A 659 7.75 -25.03 -28.51
C VAL A 659 7.62 -26.56 -28.38
N GLY A 660 7.48 -27.29 -29.49
CA GLY A 660 7.19 -28.73 -29.52
C GLY A 660 8.31 -29.66 -29.02
N ARG A 661 9.51 -29.15 -28.71
CA ARG A 661 10.70 -29.99 -28.45
C ARG A 661 11.01 -30.29 -26.98
N PHE A 662 10.20 -29.83 -26.01
CA PHE A 662 10.49 -30.01 -24.57
C PHE A 662 9.34 -30.66 -23.76
N ARG A 663 9.69 -31.31 -22.65
CA ARG A 663 8.75 -32.02 -21.77
C ARG A 663 7.76 -31.03 -21.14
N GLY A 664 6.46 -31.17 -21.45
CA GLY A 664 5.40 -30.19 -21.07
C GLY A 664 4.84 -29.37 -22.23
N ALA A 665 5.41 -29.48 -23.44
CA ALA A 665 4.99 -28.76 -24.64
C ALA A 665 3.50 -28.88 -24.97
N LYS A 666 2.84 -30.01 -24.69
CA LYS A 666 1.39 -30.17 -24.92
C LYS A 666 0.52 -29.27 -24.01
N LYS A 667 0.89 -29.11 -22.73
CA LYS A 667 0.19 -28.21 -21.79
C LYS A 667 0.46 -26.74 -22.15
N LEU A 668 1.70 -26.43 -22.52
CA LEU A 668 2.10 -25.10 -22.98
C LEU A 668 1.40 -24.71 -24.31
N ALA A 669 1.33 -25.62 -25.29
CA ALA A 669 0.61 -25.41 -26.54
C ALA A 669 -0.91 -25.26 -26.34
N LYS A 670 -1.51 -25.94 -25.35
CA LYS A 670 -2.92 -25.78 -24.98
C LYS A 670 -3.19 -24.41 -24.35
N ASN A 671 -2.24 -23.87 -23.59
CA ASN A 671 -2.33 -22.54 -22.99
C ASN A 671 -2.09 -21.43 -24.03
N ILE A 672 -1.11 -21.58 -24.93
CA ILE A 672 -0.83 -20.58 -25.98
C ILE A 672 -2.07 -20.31 -26.84
N LYS A 673 -2.88 -21.35 -27.11
CA LYS A 673 -4.12 -21.25 -27.90
C LYS A 673 -5.32 -20.69 -27.15
N ASP A 674 -5.19 -20.34 -25.87
CA ASP A 674 -6.27 -19.71 -25.09
C ASP A 674 -6.07 -18.19 -25.04
N PRO A 675 -6.91 -17.39 -25.71
CA PRO A 675 -6.80 -15.93 -25.68
C PRO A 675 -6.81 -15.33 -24.27
N LYS A 676 -7.53 -15.97 -23.33
CA LYS A 676 -7.63 -15.48 -21.95
C LYS A 676 -6.32 -15.55 -21.18
N SER A 677 -5.42 -16.45 -21.57
CA SER A 677 -4.08 -16.57 -20.98
C SER A 677 -3.11 -15.44 -21.40
N HIS A 678 -3.57 -14.55 -22.30
CA HIS A 678 -2.79 -13.42 -22.80
C HIS A 678 -3.36 -12.06 -22.40
N PHE A 679 -4.35 -12.01 -21.50
CA PHE A 679 -4.83 -10.75 -20.92
C PHE A 679 -3.76 -10.13 -20.01
N LYS A 680 -2.80 -9.43 -20.61
CA LYS A 680 -1.63 -8.84 -19.96
C LYS A 680 -1.74 -7.31 -19.81
N SER A 681 -2.73 -6.72 -20.47
CA SER A 681 -3.04 -5.29 -20.46
C SER A 681 -3.48 -4.83 -19.07
N THR A 682 -2.64 -4.03 -18.42
CA THR A 682 -2.92 -3.40 -17.12
C THR A 682 -3.47 -1.99 -17.33
N VAL A 683 -4.19 -1.46 -16.33
CA VAL A 683 -4.63 -0.06 -16.33
C VAL A 683 -3.42 0.85 -16.08
N VAL A 684 -3.19 1.78 -17.01
CA VAL A 684 -2.10 2.76 -16.97
C VAL A 684 -2.65 4.13 -17.33
N TRP A 685 -2.42 5.11 -16.46
CA TRP A 685 -2.78 6.51 -16.69
C TRP A 685 -1.63 7.44 -16.29
N THR A 686 -1.76 8.71 -16.66
CA THR A 686 -0.79 9.74 -16.35
C THR A 686 -1.40 10.81 -15.45
N THR A 687 -0.76 11.13 -14.32
CA THR A 687 -1.24 12.18 -13.41
C THR A 687 -1.13 13.57 -14.06
N PRO A 688 -1.79 14.63 -13.51
CA PRO A 688 -1.59 16.00 -14.00
C PRO A 688 -0.14 16.49 -13.93
N LEU A 689 0.68 15.92 -13.03
CA LEU A 689 2.13 16.15 -12.97
C LEU A 689 2.94 15.21 -13.86
N LYS A 690 2.30 14.57 -14.84
CA LYS A 690 2.90 13.65 -15.81
C LYS A 690 3.56 12.39 -15.24
N LEU A 691 3.29 12.06 -13.97
CA LEU A 691 3.75 10.80 -13.39
C LEU A 691 2.94 9.64 -14.00
N PRO A 692 3.57 8.64 -14.63
CA PRO A 692 2.86 7.46 -15.10
C PRO A 692 2.53 6.54 -13.92
N VAL A 693 1.27 6.15 -13.81
CA VAL A 693 0.77 5.21 -12.80
C VAL A 693 0.31 3.95 -13.51
N ALA A 694 0.89 2.81 -13.16
CA ALA A 694 0.55 1.50 -13.70
C ALA A 694 0.15 0.55 -12.57
N GLN A 695 -1.02 -0.08 -12.67
CA GLN A 695 -1.48 -1.01 -11.63
C GLN A 695 -0.67 -2.33 -11.66
N PRO A 696 -0.13 -2.80 -10.52
CA PRO A 696 0.73 -3.99 -10.48
C PRO A 696 -0.06 -5.31 -10.32
N TYR A 697 -1.39 -5.29 -10.41
CA TYR A 697 -2.21 -6.44 -10.03
C TYR A 697 -2.19 -7.54 -11.11
N ARG A 698 -1.37 -8.57 -10.88
CA ARG A 698 -1.18 -9.73 -11.76
C ARG A 698 -1.38 -11.05 -11.02
N ASP A 699 -1.86 -12.06 -11.75
CA ASP A 699 -1.96 -13.45 -11.30
C ASP A 699 -0.62 -14.15 -11.53
N ALA A 700 0.34 -13.84 -10.66
CA ALA A 700 1.68 -14.42 -10.72
C ALA A 700 1.68 -15.88 -10.26
N ALA A 701 2.25 -16.76 -11.08
CA ALA A 701 2.45 -18.15 -10.72
C ALA A 701 3.49 -18.27 -9.59
N CYS A 702 3.26 -19.22 -8.68
CA CYS A 702 4.24 -19.55 -7.66
C CYS A 702 5.33 -20.44 -8.27
N VAL A 703 6.58 -19.98 -8.19
CA VAL A 703 7.77 -20.72 -8.60
C VAL A 703 8.32 -21.48 -7.40
N LYS A 704 8.56 -22.78 -7.59
CA LYS A 704 9.20 -23.65 -6.60
C LYS A 704 10.71 -23.55 -6.76
N VAL A 705 11.39 -23.03 -5.76
CA VAL A 705 12.86 -22.96 -5.68
C VAL A 705 13.35 -24.04 -4.73
N PHE A 706 14.16 -24.96 -5.24
CA PHE A 706 14.81 -25.97 -4.42
C PHE A 706 16.04 -25.37 -3.75
N SER A 707 16.16 -25.59 -2.44
CA SER A 707 17.31 -25.19 -1.63
C SER A 707 17.67 -26.32 -0.66
N ASP A 708 18.88 -26.27 -0.09
CA ASP A 708 19.35 -27.23 0.91
C ASP A 708 18.50 -27.24 2.20
N LEU A 709 17.77 -26.15 2.46
CA LEU A 709 16.91 -26.04 3.63
C LEU A 709 15.52 -26.64 3.41
N GLN A 710 14.83 -26.20 2.35
CA GLN A 710 13.51 -26.68 1.98
C GLN A 710 13.17 -26.33 0.53
N GLN A 711 12.07 -26.89 0.03
CA GLN A 711 11.45 -26.40 -1.19
C GLN A 711 10.68 -25.11 -0.89
N LEU A 712 11.19 -23.99 -1.41
CA LEU A 712 10.61 -22.66 -1.22
C LEU A 712 9.59 -22.37 -2.32
N SER A 713 8.44 -21.83 -1.93
CA SER A 713 7.39 -21.39 -2.85
C SER A 713 7.43 -19.85 -2.92
N ILE A 714 7.86 -19.30 -4.05
CA ILE A 714 8.10 -17.86 -4.23
C ILE A 714 7.20 -17.34 -5.35
N ARG A 715 6.52 -16.21 -5.14
CA ARG A 715 5.81 -15.51 -6.22
C ARG A 715 6.77 -14.51 -6.87
N ASN A 716 6.82 -14.50 -8.18
CA ASN A 716 7.58 -13.52 -8.94
C ASN A 716 6.69 -12.95 -10.05
N PRO A 717 5.83 -11.97 -9.73
CA PRO A 717 5.04 -11.26 -10.74
C PRO A 717 5.92 -10.65 -11.82
N GLN A 718 5.63 -11.00 -13.06
CA GLN A 718 6.29 -10.47 -14.24
C GLN A 718 5.30 -9.67 -15.08
N ALA A 719 5.79 -8.70 -15.84
CA ALA A 719 4.96 -7.93 -16.78
C ALA A 719 4.25 -8.81 -17.81
N SER A 720 4.79 -10.02 -18.06
CA SER A 720 4.21 -11.03 -18.95
C SER A 720 3.05 -11.82 -18.34
N ASP A 721 2.80 -11.71 -17.04
CA ASP A 721 1.74 -12.44 -16.35
C ASP A 721 0.37 -11.84 -16.64
N VAL A 722 -0.65 -12.71 -16.58
CA VAL A 722 -2.05 -12.32 -16.75
C VAL A 722 -2.45 -11.37 -15.63
N VAL A 723 -3.24 -10.34 -15.97
CA VAL A 723 -3.71 -9.38 -14.98
C VAL A 723 -4.82 -9.96 -14.12
N ASN A 724 -4.82 -9.63 -12.84
CA ASN A 724 -5.93 -9.97 -11.97
C ASN A 724 -7.08 -8.99 -12.22
N LYS A 725 -8.02 -9.39 -13.07
CA LYS A 725 -9.18 -8.57 -13.46
C LYS A 725 -9.93 -7.96 -12.27
N ARG A 726 -10.21 -8.76 -11.24
CA ARG A 726 -10.99 -8.31 -10.07
C ARG A 726 -10.25 -7.19 -9.33
N LYS A 727 -8.95 -7.37 -9.08
CA LYS A 727 -8.14 -6.36 -8.37
C LYS A 727 -7.94 -5.08 -9.20
N GLN A 728 -7.71 -5.20 -10.51
CA GLN A 728 -7.61 -4.03 -11.42
C GLN A 728 -8.87 -3.16 -11.34
N LEU A 729 -10.03 -3.81 -11.48
CA LEU A 729 -11.35 -3.18 -11.43
C LEU A 729 -11.63 -2.49 -10.09
N GLN A 730 -11.45 -3.22 -8.99
CA GLN A 730 -11.74 -2.72 -7.63
C GLN A 730 -10.81 -1.59 -7.22
N ALA A 731 -9.55 -1.65 -7.63
CA ALA A 731 -8.53 -0.72 -7.17
C ALA A 731 -8.36 0.50 -8.09
N PHE A 732 -8.96 0.55 -9.28
CA PHE A 732 -8.76 1.68 -10.18
C PHE A 732 -9.34 3.01 -9.65
N PRO A 733 -10.63 3.09 -9.27
CA PRO A 733 -11.18 4.32 -8.67
C PRO A 733 -10.36 4.86 -7.48
N PRO A 734 -10.01 4.06 -6.45
CA PRO A 734 -9.25 4.59 -5.32
C PRO A 734 -7.82 4.98 -5.68
N ASN A 735 -7.13 4.21 -6.52
CA ASN A 735 -5.77 4.55 -6.94
C ASN A 735 -5.75 5.84 -7.79
N PHE A 736 -6.80 6.06 -8.60
CA PHE A 736 -6.93 7.28 -9.39
C PHE A 736 -7.07 8.51 -8.47
N VAL A 737 -7.95 8.47 -7.49
CA VAL A 737 -8.12 9.56 -6.50
C VAL A 737 -6.83 9.79 -5.71
N HIS A 738 -6.18 8.74 -5.19
CA HIS A 738 -4.91 8.87 -4.48
C HIS A 738 -3.82 9.56 -5.32
N SER A 739 -3.83 9.34 -6.63
CA SER A 739 -2.89 10.00 -7.54
C SER A 739 -3.19 11.49 -7.73
N LEU A 740 -4.45 11.91 -7.57
CA LEU A 740 -4.87 13.32 -7.55
C LEU A 740 -4.52 13.98 -6.22
N ASP A 741 -4.76 13.31 -5.09
CA ASP A 741 -4.36 13.81 -3.76
C ASP A 741 -2.85 14.12 -3.74
N ALA A 742 -2.03 13.16 -4.23
CA ALA A 742 -0.59 13.32 -4.31
C ALA A 742 -0.18 14.47 -5.25
N THR A 743 -0.90 14.65 -6.36
CA THR A 743 -0.68 15.75 -7.30
C THR A 743 -0.95 17.10 -6.64
N HIS A 744 -2.06 17.21 -5.89
CA HIS A 744 -2.40 18.42 -5.14
C HIS A 744 -1.35 18.74 -4.07
N MET A 745 -0.89 17.73 -3.33
CA MET A 745 0.20 17.87 -2.35
C MET A 745 1.49 18.39 -3.01
N PHE A 746 1.95 17.81 -4.12
CA PHE A 746 3.20 18.24 -4.76
C PHE A 746 3.11 19.65 -5.35
N LEU A 747 1.98 20.01 -5.96
CA LEU A 747 1.75 21.38 -6.45
C LEU A 747 1.83 22.39 -5.30
N SER A 748 1.22 22.05 -4.17
CA SER A 748 1.23 22.88 -2.97
C SER A 748 2.64 22.97 -2.36
N ALA A 749 3.35 21.85 -2.23
CA ALA A 749 4.71 21.79 -1.68
C ALA A 749 5.69 22.67 -2.47
N VAL A 750 5.70 22.54 -3.80
CA VAL A 750 6.57 23.36 -4.67
C VAL A 750 6.22 24.84 -4.53
N LYS A 751 4.93 25.18 -4.50
CA LYS A 751 4.51 26.57 -4.41
C LYS A 751 4.80 27.21 -3.03
N CYS A 752 4.63 26.45 -1.96
CA CYS A 752 5.02 26.87 -0.61
C CYS A 752 6.52 27.14 -0.52
N ASP A 753 7.34 26.28 -1.14
CA ASP A 753 8.80 26.47 -1.17
C ASP A 753 9.23 27.71 -1.96
N GLU A 754 8.59 27.99 -3.10
CA GLU A 754 8.80 29.23 -3.87
C GLU A 754 8.51 30.49 -3.04
N LEU A 755 7.56 30.41 -2.11
CA LEU A 755 7.19 31.48 -1.19
C LEU A 755 8.03 31.48 0.10
N GLY A 756 8.97 30.54 0.25
CA GLY A 756 9.85 30.45 1.41
C GLY A 756 9.21 29.84 2.66
N LEU A 757 8.13 29.05 2.52
CA LEU A 757 7.49 28.35 3.63
C LEU A 757 8.18 27.01 3.89
N SER A 758 8.30 26.63 5.16
CA SER A 758 8.62 25.25 5.55
C SER A 758 7.40 24.37 5.30
N PHE A 759 7.54 23.30 4.51
CA PHE A 759 6.42 22.42 4.18
C PHE A 759 6.72 20.97 4.52
N SER A 760 5.77 20.32 5.20
CA SER A 760 5.71 18.86 5.38
C SER A 760 4.28 18.40 5.15
N ALA A 761 4.11 17.12 4.84
CA ALA A 761 2.79 16.55 4.64
C ALA A 761 2.72 15.11 5.17
N VAL A 762 1.56 14.75 5.71
CA VAL A 762 1.12 13.37 5.93
C VAL A 762 -0.08 13.16 5.02
N HIS A 763 0.20 12.83 3.76
CA HIS A 763 -0.80 12.67 2.70
C HIS A 763 -1.72 13.89 2.53
N ASP A 764 -2.90 13.89 3.14
CA ASP A 764 -3.93 14.94 3.09
C ASP A 764 -3.93 15.88 4.30
N SER A 765 -2.90 15.77 5.15
CA SER A 765 -2.59 16.70 6.23
C SER A 765 -1.34 17.51 5.87
N PHE A 766 -1.45 18.83 5.77
CA PHE A 766 -0.36 19.73 5.34
C PHE A 766 0.12 20.61 6.48
N TRP A 767 1.43 20.65 6.70
CA TRP A 767 2.06 21.25 7.87
C TRP A 767 3.01 22.38 7.48
N THR A 768 2.90 23.50 8.17
CA THR A 768 3.82 24.66 8.08
C THR A 768 3.92 25.35 9.44
N HIS A 769 4.71 26.42 9.56
CA HIS A 769 4.73 27.26 10.75
C HIS A 769 3.38 27.97 10.95
N ALA A 770 2.98 28.20 12.21
CA ALA A 770 1.74 28.90 12.53
C ALA A 770 1.60 30.25 11.81
N ALA A 771 2.69 31.00 11.68
CA ALA A 771 2.73 32.31 10.99
C ALA A 771 2.41 32.24 9.48
N ASP A 772 2.51 31.06 8.88
CA ASP A 772 2.41 30.84 7.44
C ASP A 772 1.10 30.19 7.02
N ILE A 773 0.23 29.81 7.97
CA ILE A 773 -0.97 29.01 7.69
C ILE A 773 -1.91 29.72 6.72
N ASP A 774 -2.14 31.03 6.88
CA ASP A 774 -2.98 31.80 5.95
C ASP A 774 -2.43 31.76 4.52
N THR A 775 -1.10 31.87 4.38
CA THR A 775 -0.43 31.82 3.07
C THR A 775 -0.52 30.42 2.47
N MET A 776 -0.27 29.38 3.27
CA MET A 776 -0.41 28.00 2.84
C MET A 776 -1.84 27.72 2.40
N ASN A 777 -2.86 28.06 3.20
CA ASN A 777 -4.27 27.80 2.87
C ASN A 777 -4.70 28.43 1.54
N ARG A 778 -4.20 29.63 1.23
CA ARG A 778 -4.40 30.24 -0.10
C ARG A 778 -3.75 29.41 -1.21
N VAL A 779 -2.51 28.97 -1.02
CA VAL A 779 -1.80 28.09 -1.96
C VAL A 779 -2.55 26.78 -2.16
N LEU A 780 -3.08 26.16 -1.10
CA LEU A 780 -3.82 24.90 -1.17
C LEU A 780 -5.07 25.04 -2.05
N ARG A 781 -5.87 26.10 -1.82
CA ARG A 781 -7.07 26.40 -2.62
C ARG A 781 -6.70 26.69 -4.07
N ASP A 782 -5.68 27.53 -4.31
CA ASP A 782 -5.24 27.87 -5.67
C ASP A 782 -4.71 26.65 -6.43
N ALA A 783 -3.95 25.77 -5.78
CA ALA A 783 -3.46 24.53 -6.37
C ALA A 783 -4.60 23.57 -6.72
N PHE A 784 -5.58 23.41 -5.83
CA PHE A 784 -6.76 22.57 -6.07
C PHE A 784 -7.61 23.11 -7.22
N VAL A 785 -7.90 24.41 -7.22
CA VAL A 785 -8.65 25.08 -8.30
C VAL A 785 -7.92 24.93 -9.63
N ARG A 786 -6.60 25.18 -9.66
CA ARG A 786 -5.79 25.02 -10.88
C ARG A 786 -5.87 23.60 -11.42
N MET A 787 -5.77 22.60 -10.55
CA MET A 787 -5.78 21.20 -10.96
C MET A 787 -7.14 20.78 -11.53
N HIS A 788 -8.24 21.12 -10.85
CA HIS A 788 -9.60 20.72 -11.25
C HIS A 788 -10.29 21.67 -12.25
N SER A 789 -9.63 22.78 -12.61
CA SER A 789 -10.05 23.62 -13.75
C SER A 789 -9.77 22.92 -15.10
N GLU A 790 -8.84 21.97 -15.13
CA GLU A 790 -8.66 21.07 -16.28
C GLU A 790 -9.72 19.97 -16.24
N ASP A 791 -10.24 19.56 -17.41
CA ASP A 791 -11.10 18.38 -17.49
C ASP A 791 -10.26 17.09 -17.41
N ILE A 792 -9.97 16.68 -16.18
CA ILE A 792 -9.13 15.52 -15.87
C ILE A 792 -9.74 14.23 -16.44
N ILE A 793 -11.08 14.09 -16.38
CA ILE A 793 -11.76 12.88 -16.86
C ILE A 793 -11.74 12.82 -18.39
N GLN A 794 -11.97 13.93 -19.08
CA GLN A 794 -11.84 14.01 -20.54
C GLN A 794 -10.40 13.73 -21.00
N ARG A 795 -9.41 14.24 -20.27
CA ARG A 795 -7.99 13.95 -20.55
C ARG A 795 -7.68 12.47 -20.38
N LEU A 796 -8.16 11.85 -19.30
CA LEU A 796 -8.02 10.41 -19.04
C LEU A 796 -8.68 9.57 -20.15
N ALA A 797 -9.90 9.93 -20.55
CA ALA A 797 -10.61 9.24 -21.64
C ALA A 797 -9.84 9.35 -22.98
N SER A 798 -9.25 10.51 -23.26
CA SER A 798 -8.44 10.74 -24.45
C SER A 798 -7.13 9.94 -24.41
N GLU A 799 -6.49 9.86 -23.23
CA GLU A 799 -5.32 9.00 -23.01
C GLU A 799 -5.67 7.53 -23.25
N PHE A 800 -6.78 7.03 -22.69
CA PHE A 800 -7.20 5.63 -22.86
C PHE A 800 -7.52 5.30 -24.32
N LYS A 801 -8.22 6.18 -25.04
CA LYS A 801 -8.49 6.02 -26.48
C LYS A 801 -7.21 5.91 -27.30
N THR A 802 -6.16 6.65 -26.93
CA THR A 802 -4.88 6.65 -27.63
C THR A 802 -4.01 5.46 -27.25
N ARG A 803 -3.83 5.22 -25.94
CA ARG A 803 -2.98 4.18 -25.38
C ARG A 803 -3.46 2.78 -25.76
N TYR A 804 -4.77 2.55 -25.66
CA TYR A 804 -5.37 1.26 -25.98
C TYR A 804 -6.04 1.24 -27.36
N ALA A 805 -5.62 2.15 -28.25
CA ALA A 805 -6.06 2.15 -29.63
C ALA A 805 -5.83 0.78 -30.26
N ASN A 806 -6.78 0.36 -31.12
CA ASN A 806 -6.69 -0.86 -31.90
C ASN A 806 -6.67 -2.18 -31.09
N HIS A 807 -6.81 -2.12 -29.76
CA HIS A 807 -6.94 -3.33 -28.96
C HIS A 807 -8.29 -4.02 -29.23
N MET A 808 -8.34 -5.32 -29.02
CA MET A 808 -9.56 -6.12 -29.08
C MET A 808 -9.92 -6.58 -27.67
N TYR A 809 -11.17 -6.41 -27.25
CA TYR A 809 -11.63 -6.85 -25.94
C TYR A 809 -12.71 -7.93 -26.04
N LEU A 810 -12.71 -8.81 -25.04
CA LEU A 810 -13.69 -9.88 -24.93
C LEU A 810 -14.96 -9.37 -24.23
N ALA A 811 -15.96 -9.00 -25.02
CA ALA A 811 -17.27 -8.59 -24.54
C ALA A 811 -18.15 -9.80 -24.21
N HIS A 812 -19.13 -9.58 -23.33
CA HIS A 812 -20.16 -10.55 -23.02
C HIS A 812 -21.51 -9.95 -23.39
N VAL A 813 -22.43 -10.74 -23.94
CA VAL A 813 -23.77 -10.36 -24.38
C VAL A 813 -24.78 -11.08 -23.50
N GLN A 814 -25.81 -10.35 -23.04
CA GLN A 814 -26.83 -10.92 -22.17
C GLN A 814 -27.61 -12.03 -22.89
N PRO A 815 -27.83 -13.19 -22.25
CA PRO A 815 -28.64 -14.26 -22.82
C PRO A 815 -30.07 -13.80 -23.12
N GLY A 816 -30.63 -14.26 -24.23
CA GLY A 816 -32.04 -13.98 -24.60
C GLY A 816 -32.28 -12.68 -25.36
N THR A 817 -31.29 -11.79 -25.43
CA THR A 817 -31.34 -10.58 -26.29
C THR A 817 -31.45 -10.95 -27.77
N PRO A 818 -32.08 -10.10 -28.62
CA PRO A 818 -32.12 -10.29 -30.07
C PRO A 818 -30.71 -10.46 -30.67
N LEU A 819 -29.75 -9.67 -30.19
CA LEU A 819 -28.35 -9.75 -30.58
C LEU A 819 -27.74 -11.13 -30.29
N ALA A 820 -27.97 -11.68 -29.09
CA ALA A 820 -27.47 -13.02 -28.74
C ALA A 820 -28.05 -14.12 -29.64
N LYS A 821 -29.30 -13.98 -30.10
CA LYS A 821 -29.93 -14.92 -31.02
C LYS A 821 -29.28 -14.88 -32.41
N GLU A 822 -29.02 -13.69 -32.94
CA GLU A 822 -28.37 -13.51 -34.26
C GLU A 822 -26.93 -14.04 -34.26
N ILE A 823 -26.12 -13.73 -33.25
CA ILE A 823 -24.76 -14.28 -33.13
C ILE A 823 -24.80 -15.81 -33.03
N SER A 824 -25.77 -16.36 -32.30
CA SER A 824 -25.92 -17.82 -32.18
C SER A 824 -26.33 -18.48 -33.50
N LYS A 825 -27.18 -17.84 -34.32
CA LYS A 825 -27.52 -18.32 -35.66
C LYS A 825 -26.29 -18.31 -36.57
N TRP A 826 -25.52 -17.23 -36.57
CA TRP A 826 -24.29 -17.11 -37.36
C TRP A 826 -23.26 -18.19 -36.99
N ARG A 827 -23.00 -18.42 -35.68
CA ARG A 827 -22.08 -19.47 -35.23
C ARG A 827 -22.49 -20.88 -35.67
N LYS A 828 -23.80 -21.17 -35.68
CA LYS A 828 -24.34 -22.44 -36.21
C LYS A 828 -24.06 -22.59 -37.71
N ALA A 829 -24.23 -21.52 -38.49
CA ALA A 829 -23.97 -21.54 -39.94
C ALA A 829 -22.48 -21.76 -40.28
N VAL A 830 -21.57 -21.14 -39.53
CA VAL A 830 -20.11 -21.23 -39.75
C VAL A 830 -19.50 -22.50 -39.12
N LYS A 831 -20.32 -23.36 -38.48
CA LYS A 831 -19.86 -24.53 -37.69
C LYS A 831 -18.83 -24.15 -36.61
N SER A 832 -18.89 -22.91 -36.12
CA SER A 832 -18.07 -22.43 -35.01
C SER A 832 -18.64 -22.99 -33.70
N THR A 833 -18.05 -24.08 -33.21
CA THR A 833 -18.41 -24.65 -31.91
C THR A 833 -17.78 -23.84 -30.78
N ASN A 834 -18.37 -23.87 -29.58
CA ASN A 834 -17.94 -23.08 -28.41
C ASN A 834 -16.62 -23.62 -27.81
N SER A 835 -15.55 -23.62 -28.61
CA SER A 835 -14.22 -24.13 -28.28
C SER A 835 -13.21 -22.98 -28.16
N LYS A 836 -12.11 -23.21 -27.42
CA LYS A 836 -11.03 -22.20 -27.27
C LYS A 836 -10.41 -21.80 -28.61
N ARG A 837 -10.33 -22.75 -29.54
CA ARG A 837 -9.82 -22.51 -30.89
C ARG A 837 -10.75 -21.60 -31.68
N ALA A 838 -12.06 -21.82 -31.60
CA ALA A 838 -13.05 -20.94 -32.22
C ALA A 838 -12.99 -19.50 -31.67
N GLN A 839 -12.72 -19.32 -30.37
CA GLN A 839 -12.49 -17.98 -29.80
C GLN A 839 -11.28 -17.27 -30.40
N LEU A 840 -10.19 -18.01 -30.67
CA LEU A 840 -9.00 -17.47 -31.29
C LEU A 840 -9.23 -17.17 -32.78
N ASP A 841 -9.87 -18.08 -33.51
CA ASP A 841 -10.17 -17.90 -34.94
C ASP A 841 -11.11 -16.70 -35.16
N GLU A 842 -12.13 -16.53 -34.31
CA GLU A 842 -13.02 -15.36 -34.34
C GLU A 842 -12.26 -14.05 -34.03
N LEU A 843 -11.32 -14.05 -33.07
CA LEU A 843 -10.46 -12.90 -32.76
C LEU A 843 -9.59 -12.50 -33.96
N VAL A 844 -8.88 -13.45 -34.55
CA VAL A 844 -7.96 -13.20 -35.67
C VAL A 844 -8.72 -12.73 -36.91
N ASN A 845 -9.87 -13.34 -37.20
CA ASN A 845 -10.73 -12.93 -38.31
C ASN A 845 -11.29 -11.51 -38.13
N GLU A 846 -11.74 -11.16 -36.93
CA GLU A 846 -12.23 -9.82 -36.64
C GLU A 846 -11.10 -8.78 -36.69
N TYR A 847 -9.93 -9.09 -36.13
CA TYR A 847 -8.76 -8.23 -36.22
C TYR A 847 -8.33 -8.00 -37.68
N LYS A 848 -8.31 -9.06 -38.50
CA LYS A 848 -8.03 -8.98 -39.93
C LYS A 848 -9.05 -8.10 -40.66
N ARG A 849 -10.35 -8.27 -40.36
CA ARG A 849 -11.42 -7.42 -40.91
C ARG A 849 -11.18 -5.95 -40.60
N LEU A 850 -10.90 -5.60 -39.34
CA LEU A 850 -10.64 -4.22 -38.93
C LEU A 850 -9.34 -3.66 -39.54
N LYS A 851 -8.30 -4.48 -39.68
CA LYS A 851 -7.04 -4.10 -40.34
C LYS A 851 -7.27 -3.77 -41.83
N LEU A 852 -8.08 -4.58 -42.52
CA LEU A 852 -8.48 -4.36 -43.92
C LEU A 852 -9.31 -3.07 -44.07
N LEU A 853 -10.26 -2.82 -43.17
CA LEU A 853 -11.08 -1.60 -43.18
C LEU A 853 -10.28 -0.32 -42.89
N ARG A 854 -9.20 -0.41 -42.09
CA ARG A 854 -8.30 0.73 -41.81
C ARG A 854 -7.28 0.99 -42.93
N SER A 855 -7.17 0.10 -43.92
CA SER A 855 -6.24 0.27 -45.04
C SER A 855 -6.63 1.46 -45.91
N LYS A 856 -5.64 2.13 -46.52
CA LYS A 856 -5.89 3.22 -47.49
C LYS A 856 -6.30 2.69 -48.88
N ASP A 857 -6.13 1.39 -49.14
CA ASP A 857 -6.47 0.77 -50.43
C ASP A 857 -7.97 0.41 -50.51
N PRO A 858 -8.73 0.97 -51.48
CA PRO A 858 -10.14 0.65 -51.68
C PRO A 858 -10.43 -0.84 -51.88
N LYS A 859 -9.51 -1.60 -52.50
CA LYS A 859 -9.69 -3.04 -52.74
C LYS A 859 -9.66 -3.83 -51.43
N LEU A 860 -8.74 -3.50 -50.54
CA LEU A 860 -8.63 -4.13 -49.22
C LEU A 860 -9.81 -3.74 -48.32
N GLN A 861 -10.31 -2.50 -48.44
CA GLN A 861 -11.53 -2.10 -47.73
C GLN A 861 -12.76 -2.88 -48.19
N ALA A 862 -12.91 -3.12 -49.49
CA ALA A 862 -14.01 -3.94 -50.03
C ALA A 862 -13.98 -5.37 -49.45
N GLN A 863 -12.80 -6.00 -49.43
CA GLN A 863 -12.61 -7.31 -48.79
C GLN A 863 -13.00 -7.30 -47.31
N GLY A 864 -12.64 -6.24 -46.57
CA GLY A 864 -13.04 -6.07 -45.17
C GLY A 864 -14.55 -5.89 -44.97
N ARG A 865 -15.28 -5.29 -45.92
CA ARG A 865 -16.74 -5.12 -45.86
C ARG A 865 -17.48 -6.43 -46.14
N GLU A 866 -16.93 -7.27 -47.01
CA GLU A 866 -17.49 -8.60 -47.34
C GLU A 866 -17.37 -9.61 -46.20
N MET A 867 -16.31 -9.51 -45.38
CA MET A 867 -16.12 -10.40 -44.22
C MET A 867 -17.26 -10.28 -43.20
N VAL A 868 -17.93 -11.40 -42.90
CA VAL A 868 -18.97 -11.49 -41.86
C VAL A 868 -18.37 -12.08 -40.59
N THR A 869 -18.39 -11.31 -39.52
CA THR A 869 -17.86 -11.67 -38.20
C THR A 869 -18.88 -11.33 -37.12
N ALA A 870 -18.75 -11.92 -35.92
CA ALA A 870 -19.58 -11.54 -34.79
C ALA A 870 -19.49 -10.04 -34.46
N GLY A 871 -18.32 -9.42 -34.62
CA GLY A 871 -18.13 -7.98 -34.40
C GLY A 871 -18.90 -7.10 -35.41
N LYS A 872 -19.02 -7.53 -36.68
CA LYS A 872 -19.86 -6.86 -37.68
C LYS A 872 -21.35 -6.92 -37.31
N ILE A 873 -21.84 -8.09 -36.87
CA ILE A 873 -23.23 -8.27 -36.42
C ILE A 873 -23.55 -7.33 -35.25
N VAL A 874 -22.61 -7.17 -34.31
CA VAL A 874 -22.77 -6.22 -33.19
C VAL A 874 -22.79 -4.78 -33.70
N ALA A 875 -21.92 -4.41 -34.64
CA ALA A 875 -21.85 -3.04 -35.16
C ALA A 875 -23.10 -2.60 -35.95
N GLU A 876 -23.81 -3.55 -36.58
CA GLU A 876 -25.04 -3.28 -37.36
C GLU A 876 -26.30 -3.23 -36.47
N PHE A 877 -26.20 -3.61 -35.20
CA PHE A 877 -27.34 -3.63 -34.27
C PHE A 877 -27.44 -2.29 -33.50
N ALA A 878 -28.55 -1.57 -33.65
CA ALA A 878 -28.73 -0.25 -33.04
C ALA A 878 -28.62 -0.25 -31.49
N ASP A 879 -29.14 -1.30 -30.84
CA ASP A 879 -29.14 -1.49 -29.37
C ASP A 879 -28.00 -2.40 -28.89
N ALA A 880 -26.86 -2.39 -29.59
CA ALA A 880 -25.74 -3.27 -29.28
C ALA A 880 -25.18 -3.05 -27.87
N GLU A 881 -24.93 -1.79 -27.47
CA GLU A 881 -24.32 -1.48 -26.17
C GLU A 881 -25.20 -1.85 -24.98
N SER A 882 -26.51 -1.66 -25.07
CA SER A 882 -27.46 -2.03 -24.01
C SER A 882 -27.63 -3.56 -23.89
N SER A 883 -27.42 -4.28 -25.00
CA SER A 883 -27.46 -5.76 -25.05
C SER A 883 -26.18 -6.41 -24.54
N LEU A 884 -25.06 -5.67 -24.50
CA LEU A 884 -23.87 -6.16 -23.84
C LEU A 884 -24.19 -6.41 -22.37
N ALA A 885 -23.79 -7.59 -21.89
CA ALA A 885 -23.54 -7.74 -20.48
C ALA A 885 -22.37 -6.79 -20.17
N SER A 886 -22.71 -5.55 -19.82
CA SER A 886 -22.11 -4.99 -18.65
C SER A 886 -22.30 -6.08 -17.60
N MET A 887 -21.26 -6.88 -17.35
CA MET A 887 -21.12 -7.41 -16.00
C MET A 887 -21.45 -6.21 -15.14
N GLN A 888 -22.43 -6.33 -14.24
CA GLN A 888 -22.58 -5.39 -13.15
C GLN A 888 -21.15 -5.20 -12.65
N SER A 889 -20.47 -4.13 -13.08
CA SER A 889 -19.00 -4.09 -13.13
C SER A 889 -18.46 -3.84 -11.73
N LEU A 890 -19.32 -4.02 -10.76
CA LEU A 890 -19.17 -3.73 -9.38
C LEU A 890 -20.14 -4.70 -8.65
N GLY A 891 -19.70 -5.93 -8.40
CA GLY A 891 -19.88 -6.54 -7.07
C GLY A 891 -18.96 -5.85 -6.04
N VAL A 892 -18.79 -4.55 -6.22
CA VAL A 892 -17.79 -3.65 -5.67
C VAL A 892 -18.62 -2.43 -5.29
N ALA A 893 -18.30 -1.79 -4.18
CA ALA A 893 -19.00 -0.58 -3.80
C ALA A 893 -18.58 0.55 -4.76
N GLY A 894 -19.35 0.82 -5.81
CA GLY A 894 -19.52 2.22 -6.18
C GLY A 894 -20.21 2.92 -5.00
N ILE A 895 -19.97 4.22 -4.80
CA ILE A 895 -20.66 5.05 -3.79
C ILE A 895 -22.17 4.78 -3.88
N GLY A 896 -22.73 4.06 -2.91
CA GLY A 896 -24.15 3.71 -2.90
C GLY A 896 -24.62 2.46 -3.64
N GLN A 897 -23.72 1.63 -4.17
CA GLN A 897 -24.10 0.37 -4.81
C GLN A 897 -24.23 -0.80 -3.83
N ILE A 898 -25.40 -1.43 -3.79
CA ILE A 898 -25.69 -2.59 -2.94
C ILE A 898 -25.80 -3.85 -3.82
N PRO A 899 -25.06 -4.94 -3.54
CA PRO A 899 -25.19 -6.17 -4.32
C PRO A 899 -26.54 -6.87 -4.09
N ALA A 900 -27.13 -7.43 -5.16
CA ALA A 900 -28.49 -8.00 -5.15
C ALA A 900 -28.61 -9.35 -4.40
N ASP A 901 -27.53 -10.15 -4.30
CA ASP A 901 -27.58 -11.54 -3.81
C ASP A 901 -27.23 -11.72 -2.31
N VAL A 902 -27.00 -10.64 -1.55
CA VAL A 902 -26.54 -10.76 -0.14
C VAL A 902 -27.68 -11.06 0.84
N SER A 903 -28.95 -11.00 0.42
CA SER A 903 -30.11 -11.16 1.31
C SER A 903 -30.35 -12.58 1.83
N GLU A 904 -29.81 -13.61 1.16
CA GLU A 904 -30.02 -15.01 1.59
C GLU A 904 -28.88 -15.58 2.44
N ALA A 905 -27.66 -15.05 2.33
CA ALA A 905 -26.48 -15.56 3.06
C ALA A 905 -26.35 -15.04 4.51
N SER A 906 -27.07 -13.98 4.87
CA SER A 906 -26.91 -13.24 6.14
C SER A 906 -27.81 -13.72 7.29
N LYS A 907 -28.53 -14.84 7.15
CA LYS A 907 -29.42 -15.36 8.20
C LYS A 907 -28.69 -16.02 9.39
N GLY A 908 -27.37 -16.08 9.40
CA GLY A 908 -26.60 -16.63 10.52
C GLY A 908 -25.29 -15.91 10.76
N ASP A 909 -24.83 -15.93 12.01
CA ASP A 909 -23.61 -15.25 12.49
C ASP A 909 -22.29 -15.87 11.98
N ARG A 910 -22.38 -16.73 10.95
CA ARG A 910 -21.30 -17.59 10.42
C ARG A 910 -20.41 -16.93 9.36
N VAL A 911 -20.46 -15.61 9.16
CA VAL A 911 -19.72 -14.90 8.07
C VAL A 911 -18.19 -14.80 8.34
N MET A 912 -17.63 -15.68 9.17
CA MET A 912 -16.37 -15.46 9.90
C MET A 912 -15.14 -16.27 9.44
N THR A 913 -15.13 -17.00 8.33
CA THR A 913 -13.98 -17.91 8.03
C THR A 913 -13.33 -17.80 6.65
N SER A 914 -13.65 -16.81 5.84
CA SER A 914 -12.83 -16.51 4.67
C SER A 914 -12.28 -15.09 4.78
N GLY A 915 -10.97 -15.00 5.07
CA GLY A 915 -10.20 -13.79 4.82
C GLY A 915 -10.35 -13.48 3.34
N ASP A 916 -11.05 -12.39 3.04
CA ASP A 916 -11.15 -11.91 1.67
C ASP A 916 -9.77 -11.25 1.40
N PRO A 917 -9.12 -11.47 0.24
CA PRO A 917 -7.83 -10.83 -0.07
C PRO A 917 -7.85 -9.28 -0.11
N LEU A 918 -8.98 -8.68 0.27
CA LEU A 918 -9.19 -7.25 0.46
C LEU A 918 -8.90 -6.79 1.89
N ASP A 919 -8.92 -7.67 2.89
CA ASP A 919 -8.51 -7.31 4.27
C ASP A 919 -7.01 -6.89 4.27
N GLU A 920 -6.18 -7.53 3.44
CA GLU A 920 -4.77 -7.12 3.19
C GLU A 920 -4.67 -5.74 2.49
N LEU A 921 -5.65 -5.38 1.65
CA LEU A 921 -5.69 -4.06 1.00
C LEU A 921 -6.06 -2.98 2.01
N GLU A 922 -6.95 -3.27 2.96
CA GLU A 922 -7.35 -2.33 4.01
C GLU A 922 -6.23 -2.12 5.05
N GLU A 923 -5.55 -3.19 5.48
CA GLU A 923 -4.35 -3.10 6.34
C GLU A 923 -3.22 -2.34 5.65
N THR A 924 -3.03 -2.51 4.33
CA THR A 924 -2.07 -1.70 3.57
C THR A 924 -2.55 -0.27 3.27
N LEU A 925 -3.84 0.02 3.30
CA LEU A 925 -4.39 1.37 3.04
C LEU A 925 -4.39 2.27 4.29
N VAL A 926 -4.50 1.68 5.49
CA VAL A 926 -4.49 2.41 6.77
C VAL A 926 -3.14 2.27 7.50
N GLY A 927 -2.38 1.21 7.21
CA GLY A 927 -1.10 0.87 7.88
C GLY A 927 0.18 1.18 7.09
N ASP A 928 0.12 1.96 6.00
CA ASP A 928 1.28 2.30 5.13
C ASP A 928 2.41 3.05 5.90
N ALA A 929 2.21 3.41 7.17
CA ALA A 929 3.27 3.94 8.04
C ALA A 929 4.23 2.87 8.60
N PHE A 930 3.84 1.59 8.74
CA PHE A 930 4.68 0.60 9.45
C PHE A 930 4.77 -0.83 8.93
N GLU A 931 3.96 -1.25 7.95
CA GLU A 931 4.08 -2.62 7.40
C GLU A 931 4.79 -2.66 6.05
N ALA A 932 6.11 -2.47 6.09
CA ALA A 932 6.96 -2.98 5.02
C ALA A 932 7.11 -4.49 5.21
N ASP A 933 6.77 -5.30 4.21
CA ASP A 933 6.96 -6.76 4.07
C ASP A 933 6.31 -7.66 5.15
N ALA A 934 5.01 -7.90 5.02
CA ALA A 934 4.38 -9.18 5.36
C ALA A 934 3.36 -9.53 4.27
N ALA A 935 3.75 -10.37 3.30
CA ALA A 935 2.82 -10.90 2.31
C ALA A 935 2.28 -12.25 2.82
N GLU A 936 0.98 -12.35 3.13
CA GLU A 936 0.37 -13.64 3.42
C GLU A 936 0.11 -14.44 2.13
N ALA A 937 0.37 -15.74 2.22
CA ALA A 937 0.19 -16.67 1.13
C ALA A 937 -1.28 -17.08 1.01
N SER A 938 -2.03 -16.48 0.09
CA SER A 938 -3.33 -17.02 -0.32
C SER A 938 -3.15 -18.22 -1.27
N SER A 939 -3.05 -19.44 -0.74
CA SER A 939 -3.14 -20.66 -1.56
C SER A 939 -4.61 -20.96 -1.89
N LYS A 940 -4.98 -20.93 -3.18
CA LYS A 940 -6.14 -21.70 -3.66
C LYS A 940 -5.64 -23.07 -4.15
N PRO A 941 -6.35 -24.15 -3.81
CA PRO A 941 -5.87 -25.53 -3.93
C PRO A 941 -5.87 -26.04 -5.38
N ASP A 942 -4.86 -26.87 -5.70
CA ASP A 942 -4.96 -27.85 -6.78
C ASP A 942 -5.80 -29.04 -6.27
N GLU A 943 -6.79 -29.44 -7.07
CA GLU A 943 -7.57 -30.66 -6.88
C GLU A 943 -6.65 -31.88 -6.87
N LEU A 944 -6.52 -32.53 -5.71
CA LEU A 944 -6.12 -33.93 -5.61
C LEU A 944 -7.24 -34.67 -4.89
N SER A 945 -7.96 -35.47 -5.66
CA SER A 945 -8.96 -36.42 -5.22
C SER A 945 -8.33 -37.45 -4.29
N MET A 946 -8.80 -37.52 -3.04
CA MET A 946 -8.80 -38.74 -2.26
C MET A 946 -10.20 -38.91 -1.69
N ASP A 947 -10.89 -39.86 -2.29
CA ASP A 947 -12.16 -40.43 -1.87
C ASP A 947 -11.85 -41.38 -0.71
N GLU A 948 -12.51 -41.23 0.45
CA GLU A 948 -12.80 -42.34 1.36
C GLU A 948 -13.86 -41.93 2.39
N GLY A 949 -14.81 -42.84 2.60
CA GLY A 949 -16.16 -42.60 3.08
C GLY A 949 -16.31 -42.23 4.56
N VAL A 950 -17.26 -41.33 4.81
CA VAL A 950 -18.06 -41.30 6.03
C VAL A 950 -19.51 -41.03 5.61
N GLU A 951 -20.41 -41.95 5.96
CA GLU A 951 -21.84 -41.85 5.73
C GLU A 951 -22.44 -40.70 6.55
N ASP A 952 -22.99 -39.69 5.88
CA ASP A 952 -23.75 -38.61 6.50
C ASP A 952 -25.24 -38.72 6.15
N THR A 953 -26.04 -38.71 7.22
CA THR A 953 -27.48 -38.89 7.24
C THR A 953 -28.22 -37.74 6.53
N ALA A 954 -29.28 -38.12 5.81
CA ALA A 954 -30.02 -37.26 4.90
C ALA A 954 -30.78 -36.13 5.61
N SER A 955 -30.47 -34.89 5.22
CA SER A 955 -31.34 -33.73 5.41
C SER A 955 -31.69 -33.10 4.05
N PRO A 956 -32.93 -32.59 3.85
CA PRO A 956 -33.47 -32.31 2.53
C PRO A 956 -32.82 -31.07 1.89
N LYS A 957 -32.26 -31.26 0.69
CA LYS A 957 -31.70 -30.16 -0.12
C LYS A 957 -32.80 -29.16 -0.51
N PRO A 958 -32.60 -27.84 -0.30
CA PRO A 958 -33.53 -26.85 -0.82
C PRO A 958 -33.51 -26.85 -2.34
N LYS A 959 -34.68 -26.64 -2.96
CA LYS A 959 -34.85 -26.59 -4.43
C LYS A 959 -33.93 -25.51 -5.01
N LYS A 960 -32.93 -25.92 -5.81
CA LYS A 960 -32.08 -25.00 -6.58
C LYS A 960 -32.95 -24.15 -7.50
N ALA A 961 -32.90 -22.82 -7.33
CA ALA A 961 -33.41 -21.89 -8.32
C ALA A 961 -32.76 -22.17 -9.69
N LYS A 962 -33.55 -22.09 -10.78
CA LYS A 962 -33.08 -22.33 -12.16
C LYS A 962 -31.90 -21.40 -12.47
N SER A 963 -30.69 -21.94 -12.70
CA SER A 963 -29.51 -21.15 -13.05
C SER A 963 -29.76 -20.41 -14.37
N LYS A 964 -29.60 -19.09 -14.39
CA LYS A 964 -29.64 -18.29 -15.62
C LYS A 964 -28.61 -18.85 -16.63
N PRO A 965 -28.95 -18.91 -17.94
CA PRO A 965 -28.00 -19.37 -18.97
C PRO A 965 -26.73 -18.49 -18.98
N PRO A 966 -25.55 -19.05 -19.29
CA PRO A 966 -24.31 -18.29 -19.29
C PRO A 966 -24.30 -17.23 -20.41
N PRO A 967 -23.71 -16.04 -20.17
CA PRO A 967 -23.63 -14.98 -21.17
C PRO A 967 -22.78 -15.39 -22.38
N LEU A 968 -23.14 -14.88 -23.56
CA LEU A 968 -22.48 -15.18 -24.83
C LEU A 968 -21.26 -14.27 -25.01
N TRP A 969 -20.09 -14.80 -25.35
CA TRP A 969 -18.89 -13.98 -25.57
C TRP A 969 -18.78 -13.49 -27.03
N VAL A 970 -18.17 -12.32 -27.25
CA VAL A 970 -17.88 -11.71 -28.57
C VAL A 970 -16.60 -10.88 -28.50
N TRP A 971 -15.79 -10.88 -29.57
CA TRP A 971 -14.64 -9.97 -29.71
C TRP A 971 -15.08 -8.66 -30.36
N LEU A 972 -14.76 -7.54 -29.71
CA LEU A 972 -15.07 -6.20 -30.20
C LEU A 972 -13.83 -5.32 -30.15
N PRO A 973 -13.71 -4.31 -31.03
CA PRO A 973 -12.70 -3.27 -30.87
C PRO A 973 -12.89 -2.59 -29.52
N LEU A 974 -11.80 -2.36 -28.79
CA LEU A 974 -11.85 -1.70 -27.48
C LEU A 974 -12.33 -0.26 -27.64
N THR A 975 -13.56 -0.02 -27.23
CA THR A 975 -14.17 1.29 -27.09
C THR A 975 -14.50 1.55 -25.63
N PHE A 976 -14.62 2.82 -25.26
CA PHE A 976 -15.01 3.24 -23.92
C PHE A 976 -16.36 3.94 -24.00
N ARG A 977 -17.18 3.82 -22.95
CA ARG A 977 -18.44 4.57 -22.87
C ARG A 977 -18.18 6.07 -22.86
N SER A 978 -19.21 6.83 -23.21
CA SER A 978 -19.21 8.28 -23.01
C SER A 978 -18.93 8.60 -21.55
N ILE A 979 -18.23 9.71 -21.36
CA ILE A 979 -17.92 10.23 -20.03
C ILE A 979 -19.25 10.67 -19.37
N PRO A 980 -19.43 10.44 -18.07
CA PRO A 980 -20.56 11.01 -17.33
C PRO A 980 -20.64 12.53 -17.49
N ALA A 981 -21.86 13.08 -17.48
CA ALA A 981 -22.04 14.52 -17.50
C ALA A 981 -21.51 15.13 -16.19
N LYS A 982 -20.67 16.15 -16.30
CA LYS A 982 -20.22 16.92 -15.13
C LYS A 982 -21.37 17.78 -14.64
N GLY A 983 -21.62 17.78 -13.34
CA GLY A 983 -22.61 18.64 -12.69
C GLY A 983 -22.24 20.13 -12.73
N GLU A 984 -23.07 20.95 -12.10
CA GLU A 984 -23.04 22.40 -12.23
C GLU A 984 -22.08 23.11 -11.23
N PHE A 985 -21.46 22.38 -10.30
CA PHE A 985 -20.58 23.00 -9.30
C PHE A 985 -19.32 23.65 -9.93
N ASP A 986 -19.14 24.94 -9.68
CA ASP A 986 -17.93 25.69 -10.04
C ASP A 986 -16.88 25.62 -8.93
N VAL A 987 -15.81 24.86 -9.19
CA VAL A 987 -14.65 24.71 -8.32
C VAL A 987 -14.01 26.05 -7.91
N LYS A 988 -14.15 27.14 -8.69
CA LYS A 988 -13.55 28.44 -8.34
C LYS A 988 -14.10 29.04 -7.05
N ARG A 989 -15.32 28.68 -6.64
CA ARG A 989 -15.92 29.10 -5.36
C ARG A 989 -15.09 28.66 -4.15
N LEU A 990 -14.28 27.61 -4.31
CA LEU A 990 -13.37 27.11 -3.28
C LEU A 990 -12.40 28.17 -2.73
N LYS A 991 -12.04 29.18 -3.52
CA LYS A 991 -11.08 30.21 -3.08
C LYS A 991 -11.54 30.96 -1.83
N GLU A 992 -12.86 31.05 -1.64
CA GLU A 992 -13.52 31.72 -0.52
C GLU A 992 -13.81 30.77 0.65
N SER A 993 -13.61 29.46 0.50
CA SER A 993 -13.88 28.48 1.56
C SER A 993 -12.74 28.45 2.58
N GLU A 994 -12.98 28.98 3.78
CA GLU A 994 -12.00 28.98 4.86
C GLU A 994 -11.78 27.59 5.47
N TYR A 995 -12.81 26.72 5.45
CA TYR A 995 -12.80 25.39 6.07
C TYR A 995 -12.44 24.23 5.12
N PHE A 996 -11.97 24.53 3.90
CA PHE A 996 -11.56 23.51 2.94
C PHE A 996 -10.46 22.58 3.50
N PHE A 997 -9.44 23.20 4.10
CA PHE A 997 -8.38 22.60 4.89
C PHE A 997 -8.29 23.44 6.18
N SER A 998 -8.47 22.81 7.35
CA SER A 998 -8.66 23.56 8.62
C SER A 998 -8.19 22.82 9.86
#